data_AF-M2YLN0-F1
#
_entry.id   AF-M2YLN0-F1
#
_cell.length_a   1.000
_cell.length_b   1.000
_cell.length_c   1.000
_cell.angle_alpha   90.00
_cell.angle_beta   90.00
_cell.angle_gamma   90.00
#
_symmetry.space_group_name_H-M   'P 1'
#
loop_
_entity.id
_entity.type
_entity.pdbx_description
1 polymer ?
#
loop_
_entity_poly.entity_id
_entity_poly.type
_entity_poly.pdbx_seq_one_letter_code
_entity_poly.pdbx_strand_id
1 'polypeptide(L)'
;MAKTTIKVPCSSANIGPGFDVIGLALSVWLEVTLTTDDQTPSGAPYNCRITYEGVGAENVPLEADRNLITQTALYVLRCDGQRSFPPNTHVHINNPIPLGRGLGSSGAAVVAGVALGSEAGKLNLSRERILDYCLMIERHPDNVAAALYGGFVGSYLKELNPEDMKRKEIPLAEVLPAPQGGVDTGLTPPSPPNDIGRHIRFNWAPEIKCIAIIPEFEVKTAMAREVVPQSYDKKDVIYNLQRVALLTTALGQSPPNPELIYDGMQDKIHQPYRKTLIPGLTEILHSVTPSTHPGLLGVCLSGAGPTILALATDNFEQIANRLIDQLKKSYKEAKSVDLECNWKLLEPATDGLTITHEGESQSTGMTYADAGVSIDAGNNFVERIKAAVKSTSRPGADAEIGGFAGAIDLVAAGYDEPPVIVSCIDGVGTKLMIAFGIEDYSTVGIDLVAMSVNDLIVQGAEPLTFLDYYACSKLDLDIAAPFVEGVAKGCIEANCALVGGETAEMPGLYTGKDFDAAGEANGAIRRGQKALPDVDCMQEGDVLLGLESSGVHSNGYSLVRKILERQCLSYRDQAPWDSSKSVGQSLLTPTRIYVKPLLAAIEKDLLVGMAHITGGGLEDNIPRMLPKDGHLAAEVDVSTWEVPAVLKWLKQAGNVSSREFARTWNTGLGMVIVVKEGLAAEATRVLESKGEKVHRIGRLVAHKGEAVVLKNLEYWEQ
;
A
#
# COMPACT_ATOMS: atom_id res chain seq x y z
N MET A 1 29.16 -3.72 -21.78
CA MET A 1 29.60 -2.95 -20.60
C MET A 1 28.36 -2.78 -19.75
N ALA A 2 28.35 -3.26 -18.52
CA ALA A 2 27.21 -3.02 -17.63
C ALA A 2 27.31 -1.58 -17.13
N LYS A 3 26.30 -0.78 -17.43
CA LYS A 3 26.23 0.63 -17.03
C LYS A 3 25.06 0.80 -16.09
N THR A 4 25.29 1.34 -14.90
CA THR A 4 24.25 1.64 -13.92
C THR A 4 24.07 3.16 -13.84
N THR A 5 22.85 3.67 -13.95
CA THR A 5 22.53 5.09 -13.80
C THR A 5 21.75 5.33 -12.52
N ILE A 6 22.31 6.13 -11.63
CA ILE A 6 21.75 6.55 -10.35
C ILE A 6 21.24 7.98 -10.52
N LYS A 7 19.95 8.24 -10.27
CA LYS A 7 19.37 9.58 -10.31
C LYS A 7 18.85 9.99 -8.93
N VAL A 8 19.19 11.22 -8.52
CA VAL A 8 18.79 11.78 -7.23
C VAL A 8 18.26 13.20 -7.44
N PRO A 9 17.04 13.52 -6.99
CA PRO A 9 16.50 14.85 -7.12
C PRO A 9 17.19 15.82 -6.17
N CYS A 10 17.18 17.10 -6.53
CA CYS A 10 17.56 18.16 -5.63
C CYS A 10 16.52 18.31 -4.53
N SER A 11 16.88 18.98 -3.43
CA SER A 11 15.96 19.17 -2.30
C SER A 11 15.95 20.63 -1.86
N SER A 12 14.76 21.12 -1.53
CA SER A 12 14.62 22.32 -0.69
C SER A 12 14.23 21.87 0.71
N ALA A 13 14.96 22.34 1.71
CA ALA A 13 14.66 22.02 3.10
C ALA A 13 14.46 23.27 3.95
N ASN A 14 14.10 23.10 5.22
CA ASN A 14 13.72 24.21 6.11
C ASN A 14 12.54 25.03 5.56
N ILE A 15 11.57 24.37 4.92
CA ILE A 15 10.41 25.02 4.30
C ILE A 15 9.56 25.69 5.38
N GLY A 16 9.47 27.02 5.32
CA GLY A 16 8.80 27.84 6.32
C GLY A 16 9.29 27.50 7.75
N PRO A 17 8.40 27.05 8.66
CA PRO A 17 8.74 26.75 10.05
C PRO A 17 9.46 25.39 10.24
N GLY A 18 9.64 24.59 9.19
CA GLY A 18 10.09 23.20 9.24
C GLY A 18 11.60 22.99 9.39
N PHE A 19 12.26 23.75 10.27
CA PHE A 19 13.71 23.74 10.45
C PHE A 19 14.26 22.34 10.81
N ASP A 20 15.23 21.83 10.03
CA ASP A 20 15.87 20.51 10.14
C ASP A 20 14.91 19.30 10.15
N VAL A 21 13.64 19.51 9.79
CA VAL A 21 12.57 18.49 9.84
C VAL A 21 11.92 18.29 8.47
N ILE A 22 11.57 19.39 7.80
CA ILE A 22 10.75 19.37 6.58
C ILE A 22 11.63 19.58 5.34
N GLY A 23 11.51 18.67 4.39
CA GLY A 23 12.15 18.73 3.09
C GLY A 23 11.18 18.48 1.93
N LEU A 24 11.52 18.98 0.76
CA LEU A 24 10.79 18.77 -0.50
C LEU A 24 11.79 18.42 -1.59
N ALA A 25 11.62 17.25 -2.20
CA ALA A 25 12.37 16.88 -3.38
C ALA A 25 11.82 17.61 -4.61
N LEU A 26 12.68 18.14 -5.47
CA LEU A 26 12.31 18.99 -6.61
C LEU A 26 12.90 18.45 -7.91
N SER A 27 12.23 18.75 -9.02
CA SER A 27 12.45 18.20 -10.37
C SER A 27 13.74 18.62 -11.09
N VAL A 28 14.88 18.71 -10.39
CA VAL A 28 16.23 18.87 -10.96
C VAL A 28 17.07 17.70 -10.46
N TRP A 29 17.67 16.94 -11.36
CA TRP A 29 18.23 15.63 -11.05
C TRP A 29 19.75 15.62 -11.19
N LEU A 30 20.44 15.19 -10.14
CA LEU A 30 21.81 14.71 -10.20
C LEU A 30 21.78 13.30 -10.80
N GLU A 31 22.58 13.07 -11.84
CA GLU A 31 22.73 11.74 -12.46
C GLU A 31 24.17 11.26 -12.32
N VAL A 32 24.34 10.03 -11.85
CA VAL A 32 25.63 9.37 -11.70
C VAL A 32 25.60 8.06 -12.46
N THR A 33 26.43 7.97 -13.49
CA THR A 33 26.61 6.78 -14.30
C THR A 33 27.84 6.01 -13.82
N LEU A 34 27.65 4.76 -13.39
CA LEU A 34 28.69 3.81 -13.04
C LEU A 34 28.90 2.82 -14.20
N THR A 35 30.12 2.65 -14.66
CA THR A 35 30.50 1.58 -15.60
C THR A 35 31.61 0.72 -14.97
N THR A 36 31.43 -0.60 -15.03
CA THR A 36 32.45 -1.59 -14.67
C THR A 36 32.89 -2.33 -15.94
N ASP A 37 34.17 -2.72 -16.03
CA ASP A 37 34.81 -3.26 -17.25
C ASP A 37 35.07 -2.23 -18.38
N ASP A 38 35.52 -1.02 -18.03
CA ASP A 38 36.06 -0.10 -19.03
C ASP A 38 37.34 -0.72 -19.68
N GLN A 39 37.40 -0.78 -21.02
CA GLN A 39 38.56 -1.28 -21.77
C GLN A 39 39.81 -0.39 -21.59
N THR A 40 39.66 0.75 -20.94
CA THR A 40 40.74 1.63 -20.53
C THR A 40 41.23 1.22 -19.14
N PRO A 41 42.45 0.65 -18.97
CA PRO A 41 42.97 0.35 -17.64
C PRO A 41 43.00 1.62 -16.81
N SER A 42 42.28 1.65 -15.68
CA SER A 42 42.32 2.81 -14.80
C SER A 42 43.67 2.78 -14.07
N GLY A 43 44.69 3.45 -14.59
CA GLY A 43 45.85 3.89 -13.79
C GLY A 43 45.48 4.95 -12.74
N ALA A 44 44.18 5.18 -12.51
CA ALA A 44 43.62 6.14 -11.59
C ALA A 44 43.64 5.58 -10.15
N PRO A 45 43.90 6.43 -9.13
CA PRO A 45 43.81 6.05 -7.73
C PRO A 45 42.47 5.37 -7.38
N TYR A 46 42.50 4.37 -6.50
CA TYR A 46 41.32 3.64 -6.02
C TYR A 46 40.47 2.95 -7.12
N ASN A 47 41.07 2.67 -8.29
CA ASN A 47 40.44 2.03 -9.46
C ASN A 47 39.27 2.81 -10.08
N CYS A 48 39.15 4.11 -9.80
CA CYS A 48 37.98 4.90 -10.21
C CYS A 48 38.38 6.14 -11.02
N ARG A 49 38.00 6.16 -12.29
CA ARG A 49 38.09 7.36 -13.13
C ARG A 49 36.81 8.19 -12.99
N ILE A 50 36.94 9.50 -12.80
CA ILE A 50 35.79 10.41 -12.70
C ILE A 50 35.76 11.34 -13.92
N THR A 51 34.56 11.54 -14.46
CA THR A 51 34.25 12.61 -15.41
C THR A 51 33.04 13.38 -14.90
N TYR A 52 33.00 14.69 -15.12
CA TYR A 52 31.93 15.55 -14.60
C TYR A 52 31.43 16.51 -15.68
N GLU A 53 30.12 16.68 -15.75
CA GLU A 53 29.44 17.75 -16.49
C GLU A 53 28.35 18.41 -15.63
N GLY A 54 27.97 19.63 -15.98
CA GLY A 54 26.98 20.42 -15.25
C GLY A 54 27.56 21.64 -14.56
N VAL A 55 26.86 22.13 -13.53
CA VAL A 55 27.17 23.42 -12.88
C VAL A 55 28.49 23.30 -12.10
N GLY A 56 29.40 24.26 -12.33
CA GLY A 56 30.67 24.38 -11.60
C GLY A 56 31.72 23.32 -11.98
N ALA A 57 31.60 22.68 -13.14
CA ALA A 57 32.46 21.58 -13.58
C ALA A 57 33.96 21.88 -13.49
N GLU A 58 34.36 23.14 -13.72
CA GLU A 58 35.74 23.63 -13.64
C GLU A 58 36.34 23.61 -12.22
N ASN A 59 35.49 23.56 -11.18
CA ASN A 59 35.89 23.63 -9.78
C ASN A 59 35.69 22.30 -9.02
N VAL A 60 35.18 21.26 -9.67
CA VAL A 60 34.90 19.96 -9.03
C VAL A 60 36.12 19.04 -9.11
N PRO A 61 36.61 18.50 -7.97
CA PRO A 61 37.69 17.51 -8.00
C PRO A 61 37.30 16.25 -8.76
N LEU A 62 38.20 15.73 -9.60
CA LEU A 62 38.05 14.48 -10.36
C LEU A 62 38.86 13.32 -9.75
N GLU A 63 39.35 13.49 -8.52
CA GLU A 63 40.03 12.46 -7.73
C GLU A 63 39.01 11.78 -6.80
N ALA A 64 39.00 10.44 -6.79
CA ALA A 64 37.98 9.65 -6.10
C ALA A 64 37.87 9.91 -4.59
N ASP A 65 38.97 10.30 -3.98
CA ASP A 65 39.14 10.63 -2.58
C ASP A 65 39.00 12.13 -2.27
N ARG A 66 38.57 12.95 -3.25
CA ARG A 66 38.31 14.39 -3.09
C ARG A 66 36.94 14.83 -3.59
N ASN A 67 36.31 14.04 -4.46
CA ASN A 67 34.94 14.27 -4.91
C ASN A 67 33.95 13.70 -3.88
N LEU A 68 32.97 14.49 -3.43
CA LEU A 68 32.04 14.10 -2.36
C LEU A 68 31.29 12.80 -2.68
N ILE A 69 30.82 12.63 -3.92
CA ILE A 69 30.04 11.45 -4.32
C ILE A 69 30.89 10.18 -4.19
N THR A 70 32.10 10.20 -4.73
CA THR A 70 32.98 9.03 -4.70
C THR A 70 33.66 8.85 -3.34
N GLN A 71 33.89 9.91 -2.57
CA GLN A 71 34.32 9.82 -1.17
C GLN A 71 33.26 9.08 -0.33
N THR A 72 31.99 9.44 -0.48
CA THR A 72 30.88 8.77 0.20
C THR A 72 30.78 7.31 -0.24
N ALA A 73 30.94 7.02 -1.53
CA ALA A 73 30.97 5.65 -2.02
C ALA A 73 32.13 4.84 -1.44
N LEU A 74 33.34 5.41 -1.38
CA LEU A 74 34.51 4.77 -0.74
C LEU A 74 34.27 4.50 0.75
N TYR A 75 33.61 5.40 1.47
CA TYR A 75 33.24 5.18 2.86
C TYR A 75 32.32 3.95 2.99
N VAL A 76 31.27 3.86 2.18
CA VAL A 76 30.35 2.71 2.15
C VAL A 76 31.07 1.40 1.84
N LEU A 77 31.91 1.39 0.79
CA LEU A 77 32.73 0.24 0.42
C LEU A 77 33.65 -0.21 1.57
N ARG A 78 34.31 0.75 2.24
CA ARG A 78 35.25 0.47 3.31
C ARG A 78 34.57 -0.06 4.57
N CYS A 79 33.33 0.35 4.85
CA CYS A 79 32.53 -0.24 5.93
C CYS A 79 32.24 -1.74 5.69
N ASP A 80 32.27 -2.20 4.44
CA ASP A 80 32.14 -3.61 4.03
C ASP A 80 33.49 -4.30 3.75
N GLY A 81 34.61 -3.66 4.12
CA GLY A 81 35.96 -4.22 3.92
C GLY A 81 36.50 -4.09 2.49
N GLN A 82 35.79 -3.41 1.58
CA GLN A 82 36.24 -3.10 0.23
C GLN A 82 37.01 -1.77 0.23
N ARG A 83 38.33 -1.81 0.04
CA ARG A 83 39.21 -0.62 0.22
C ARG A 83 39.21 0.36 -0.94
N SER A 84 38.83 -0.10 -2.13
CA SER A 84 38.83 0.66 -3.39
C SER A 84 37.64 0.21 -4.24
N PHE A 85 37.32 0.97 -5.30
CA PHE A 85 36.32 0.54 -6.27
C PHE A 85 36.78 -0.74 -6.99
N PRO A 86 35.84 -1.49 -7.61
CA PRO A 86 36.18 -2.58 -8.51
C PRO A 86 37.18 -2.13 -9.59
N PRO A 87 38.08 -3.02 -10.07
CA PRO A 87 38.97 -2.70 -11.19
C PRO A 87 38.21 -2.15 -12.40
N ASN A 88 38.82 -1.20 -13.11
CA ASN A 88 38.25 -0.57 -14.32
C ASN A 88 36.88 0.10 -14.09
N THR A 89 36.73 0.81 -12.96
CA THR A 89 35.53 1.58 -12.66
C THR A 89 35.60 2.97 -13.28
N HIS A 90 34.54 3.37 -13.99
CA HIS A 90 34.33 4.74 -14.46
C HIS A 90 33.04 5.30 -13.88
N VAL A 91 33.14 6.49 -13.27
CA VAL A 91 32.02 7.24 -12.72
C VAL A 91 31.85 8.54 -13.51
N HIS A 92 30.74 8.68 -14.22
CA HIS A 92 30.38 9.91 -14.90
C HIS A 92 29.27 10.62 -14.14
N ILE A 93 29.50 11.88 -13.76
CA ILE A 93 28.58 12.68 -12.95
C ILE A 93 28.02 13.81 -13.82
N ASN A 94 26.70 13.90 -13.94
CA ASN A 94 26.00 15.05 -14.49
C ASN A 94 25.20 15.73 -13.38
N ASN A 95 25.63 16.92 -12.96
CA ASN A 95 25.00 17.66 -11.87
C ASN A 95 24.52 19.05 -12.31
N PRO A 96 23.22 19.18 -12.67
CA PRO A 96 22.60 20.47 -12.96
C PRO A 96 22.17 21.24 -11.71
N ILE A 97 22.37 20.70 -10.50
CA ILE A 97 21.93 21.33 -9.25
C ILE A 97 22.92 22.47 -8.89
N PRO A 98 22.44 23.71 -8.67
CA PRO A 98 23.31 24.82 -8.28
C PRO A 98 24.02 24.58 -6.93
N LEU A 99 25.36 24.54 -6.98
CA LEU A 99 26.22 24.32 -5.81
C LEU A 99 26.18 25.53 -4.85
N GLY A 100 26.05 25.28 -3.55
CA GLY A 100 26.09 26.35 -2.53
C GLY A 100 24.91 27.34 -2.57
N ARG A 101 23.87 27.07 -3.38
CA ARG A 101 22.72 27.99 -3.57
C ARG A 101 21.49 27.65 -2.73
N GLY A 102 21.44 26.48 -2.08
CA GLY A 102 20.32 26.10 -1.19
C GLY A 102 19.31 25.14 -1.80
N LEU A 103 19.63 24.51 -2.95
CA LEU A 103 18.83 23.44 -3.58
C LEU A 103 19.37 22.04 -3.25
N GLY A 104 19.93 21.85 -2.05
CA GLY A 104 20.22 20.49 -1.55
C GLY A 104 21.29 19.71 -2.32
N SER A 105 22.17 20.36 -3.10
CA SER A 105 23.18 19.64 -3.90
C SER A 105 24.10 18.73 -3.06
N SER A 106 24.41 19.10 -1.81
CA SER A 106 25.19 18.25 -0.90
C SER A 106 24.41 16.99 -0.53
N GLY A 107 23.15 17.13 -0.10
CA GLY A 107 22.28 15.99 0.24
C GLY A 107 22.08 15.05 -0.94
N ALA A 108 21.84 15.58 -2.14
CA ALA A 108 21.74 14.79 -3.35
C ALA A 108 23.06 14.03 -3.65
N ALA A 109 24.21 14.70 -3.50
CA ALA A 109 25.52 14.08 -3.71
C ALA A 109 25.83 12.98 -2.67
N VAL A 110 25.45 13.17 -1.40
CA VAL A 110 25.60 12.15 -0.35
C VAL A 110 24.73 10.94 -0.65
N VAL A 111 23.44 11.14 -0.97
CA VAL A 111 22.52 10.04 -1.35
C VAL A 111 23.04 9.30 -2.58
N ALA A 112 23.47 10.02 -3.62
CA ALA A 112 24.04 9.43 -4.83
C ALA A 112 25.34 8.66 -4.53
N GLY A 113 26.19 9.19 -3.64
CA GLY A 113 27.43 8.53 -3.24
C GLY A 113 27.20 7.25 -2.44
N VAL A 114 26.21 7.22 -1.54
CA VAL A 114 25.89 6.01 -0.78
C VAL A 114 25.34 4.93 -1.72
N ALA A 115 24.42 5.32 -2.62
CA ALA A 115 23.91 4.44 -3.66
C ALA A 115 25.03 3.91 -4.56
N LEU A 116 25.94 4.78 -5.01
CA LEU A 116 27.09 4.42 -5.83
C LEU A 116 28.00 3.40 -5.11
N GLY A 117 28.25 3.59 -3.82
CA GLY A 117 29.02 2.62 -3.01
C GLY A 117 28.33 1.27 -2.90
N SER A 118 27.00 1.26 -2.71
CA SER A 118 26.20 0.04 -2.72
C SER A 118 26.28 -0.69 -4.05
N GLU A 119 26.12 0.03 -5.17
CA GLU A 119 26.13 -0.55 -6.52
C GLU A 119 27.52 -1.05 -6.93
N ALA A 120 28.56 -0.24 -6.70
CA ALA A 120 29.93 -0.65 -7.00
C ALA A 120 30.37 -1.84 -6.13
N GLY A 121 29.92 -1.89 -4.87
CA GLY A 121 30.27 -2.95 -3.92
C GLY A 121 29.38 -4.18 -3.96
N LYS A 122 28.28 -4.14 -4.74
CA LYS A 122 27.22 -5.17 -4.76
C LYS A 122 26.65 -5.46 -3.37
N LEU A 123 26.42 -4.42 -2.58
CA LEU A 123 26.03 -4.52 -1.16
C LEU A 123 24.53 -4.68 -0.93
N ASN A 124 23.70 -4.40 -1.94
CA ASN A 124 22.23 -4.49 -1.88
C ASN A 124 21.62 -3.77 -0.66
N LEU A 125 22.08 -2.53 -0.37
CA LEU A 125 21.58 -1.77 0.77
C LEU A 125 20.11 -1.37 0.58
N SER A 126 19.28 -1.58 1.61
CA SER A 126 17.90 -1.06 1.62
C SER A 126 17.88 0.48 1.70
N ARG A 127 16.76 1.13 1.33
CA ARG A 127 16.63 2.59 1.43
C ARG A 127 16.82 3.09 2.86
N GLU A 128 16.32 2.38 3.86
CA GLU A 128 16.53 2.70 5.28
C GLU A 128 18.01 2.65 5.65
N ARG A 129 18.72 1.64 5.13
CA ARG A 129 20.15 1.54 5.38
C ARG A 129 20.94 2.64 4.66
N ILE A 130 20.53 2.99 3.44
CA ILE A 130 21.08 4.15 2.73
C ILE A 130 20.86 5.43 3.54
N LEU A 131 19.67 5.62 4.15
CA LEU A 131 19.39 6.75 5.03
C LEU A 131 20.36 6.78 6.22
N ASP A 132 20.63 5.65 6.88
CA ASP A 132 21.58 5.62 8.00
C ASP A 132 22.99 6.08 7.59
N TYR A 133 23.49 5.61 6.45
CA TYR A 133 24.76 6.08 5.89
C TYR A 133 24.73 7.57 5.58
N CYS A 134 23.63 8.04 4.97
CA CYS A 134 23.44 9.46 4.69
C CYS A 134 23.42 10.30 5.97
N LEU A 135 22.72 9.86 7.03
CA LEU A 135 22.59 10.60 8.29
C LEU A 135 23.87 10.62 9.13
N MET A 136 24.76 9.65 8.94
CA MET A 136 26.08 9.67 9.55
C MET A 136 27.01 10.72 8.91
N ILE A 137 26.82 10.98 7.61
CA ILE A 137 27.58 12.00 6.87
C ILE A 137 26.92 13.37 7.02
N GLU A 138 25.64 13.43 6.71
CA GLU A 138 24.80 14.62 6.76
C GLU A 138 23.88 14.53 7.97
N ARG A 139 24.31 15.17 9.05
CA ARG A 139 23.65 15.08 10.38
C ARG A 139 22.23 15.67 10.43
N HIS A 140 21.72 16.21 9.33
CA HIS A 140 20.40 16.83 9.22
C HIS A 140 19.56 16.01 8.25
N PRO A 141 18.38 15.52 8.70
CA PRO A 141 17.63 14.53 7.94
C PRO A 141 16.81 15.14 6.79
N ASP A 142 16.49 16.43 6.86
CA ASP A 142 15.56 17.13 5.98
C ASP A 142 15.90 17.03 4.48
N ASN A 143 17.15 17.31 4.11
CA ASN A 143 17.60 17.25 2.71
C ASN A 143 17.76 15.82 2.21
N VAL A 144 18.47 14.98 2.97
CA VAL A 144 18.76 13.60 2.56
C VAL A 144 17.50 12.75 2.51
N ALA A 145 16.54 12.92 3.42
CA ALA A 145 15.28 12.21 3.39
C ALA A 145 14.44 12.63 2.17
N ALA A 146 14.38 13.94 1.86
CA ALA A 146 13.68 14.42 0.68
C ALA A 146 14.33 13.88 -0.62
N ALA A 147 15.65 13.97 -0.75
CA ALA A 147 16.38 13.45 -1.90
C ALA A 147 16.25 11.92 -2.05
N LEU A 148 16.22 11.17 -0.95
CA LEU A 148 16.14 9.72 -0.95
C LEU A 148 14.72 9.19 -1.22
N TYR A 149 13.69 9.77 -0.60
CA TYR A 149 12.32 9.24 -0.62
C TYR A 149 11.37 9.97 -1.57
N GLY A 150 11.72 11.18 -2.00
CA GLY A 150 10.90 11.96 -2.92
C GLY A 150 9.68 12.62 -2.25
N GLY A 151 9.13 13.62 -2.93
CA GLY A 151 7.96 14.37 -2.51
C GLY A 151 8.21 15.31 -1.33
N PHE A 152 7.13 15.62 -0.62
CA PHE A 152 7.14 16.46 0.57
C PHE A 152 7.26 15.59 1.82
N VAL A 153 8.34 15.73 2.57
CA VAL A 153 8.76 14.77 3.60
C VAL A 153 9.02 15.46 4.92
N GLY A 154 8.54 14.85 6.00
CA GLY A 154 8.95 15.15 7.37
C GLY A 154 9.91 14.09 7.86
N SER A 155 10.95 14.50 8.59
CA SER A 155 11.98 13.59 9.06
C SER A 155 12.47 13.98 10.45
N TYR A 156 12.90 12.99 11.23
CA TYR A 156 13.44 13.22 12.57
C TYR A 156 14.49 12.16 12.93
N LEU A 157 15.38 12.53 13.85
CA LEU A 157 16.41 11.64 14.38
C LEU A 157 15.86 10.93 15.63
N LYS A 158 16.11 9.61 15.76
CA LYS A 158 15.72 8.87 16.96
C LYS A 158 16.70 9.16 18.10
N GLU A 159 16.20 9.05 19.33
CA GLU A 159 17.09 8.90 20.49
C GLU A 159 17.79 7.55 20.38
N LEU A 160 19.11 7.59 20.28
CA LEU A 160 19.96 6.41 20.18
C LEU A 160 20.48 6.03 21.56
N ASN A 161 20.84 4.76 21.75
CA ASN A 161 21.51 4.33 22.97
C ASN A 161 22.89 5.04 23.08
N PRO A 162 23.52 5.09 24.27
CA PRO A 162 24.79 5.80 24.45
C PRO A 162 25.95 5.31 23.57
N GLU A 163 25.97 4.04 23.17
CA GLU A 163 27.01 3.49 22.29
C GLU A 163 26.83 3.95 20.84
N ASP A 164 25.59 4.01 20.38
CA ASP A 164 25.21 4.48 19.04
C ASP A 164 25.28 6.01 18.95
N MET A 165 25.00 6.75 20.03
CA MET A 165 25.25 8.19 20.11
C MET A 165 26.74 8.51 19.95
N LYS A 166 27.62 7.77 20.63
CA LYS A 166 29.08 7.93 20.46
C LYS A 166 29.52 7.75 19.01
N ARG A 167 28.90 6.83 18.26
CA ARG A 167 29.19 6.61 16.83
C ARG A 167 28.71 7.75 15.94
N LYS A 168 27.55 8.35 16.24
CA LYS A 168 27.01 9.51 15.51
C LYS A 168 27.77 10.81 15.82
N GLU A 169 28.34 10.91 17.01
CA GLU A 169 29.12 12.07 17.45
C GLU A 169 30.54 12.11 16.87
N ILE A 170 31.02 10.98 16.29
CA ILE A 170 32.33 10.89 15.62
C ILE A 170 32.50 12.07 14.65
N PRO A 171 33.61 12.83 14.74
CA PRO A 171 33.85 13.97 13.88
C PRO A 171 33.68 13.63 12.39
N LEU A 172 33.06 14.51 11.61
CA LEU A 172 32.88 14.28 10.18
C LEU A 172 34.23 14.06 9.47
N ALA A 173 35.32 14.64 9.98
CA ALA A 173 36.68 14.40 9.48
C ALA A 173 37.20 12.97 9.72
N GLU A 174 36.58 12.18 10.60
CA GLU A 174 36.88 10.76 10.80
C GLU A 174 35.96 9.86 9.97
N VAL A 175 34.79 10.35 9.57
CA VAL A 175 33.84 9.67 8.65
C VAL A 175 34.23 9.92 7.17
N LEU A 176 34.53 11.18 6.84
CA LEU A 176 34.97 11.72 5.55
C LEU A 176 36.18 12.66 5.77
N PRO A 177 37.41 12.16 5.83
CA PRO A 177 38.60 12.98 6.08
C PRO A 177 38.87 14.05 4.99
N ALA A 178 39.24 15.27 5.42
CA ALA A 178 39.67 16.38 4.56
C ALA A 178 40.98 16.05 3.79
N PRO A 179 41.37 16.80 2.73
CA PRO A 179 41.99 16.26 1.51
C PRO A 179 43.46 15.84 1.69
N GLN A 180 43.64 14.65 2.27
CA GLN A 180 44.68 13.69 1.95
C GLN A 180 44.06 12.29 1.91
N GLY A 181 42.85 12.21 1.36
CA GLY A 181 42.19 10.99 0.95
C GLY A 181 42.26 9.83 1.92
N GLY A 182 42.26 10.13 3.24
CA GLY A 182 43.02 9.41 4.25
C GLY A 182 43.71 8.20 3.66
N VAL A 183 44.96 8.37 3.16
CA VAL A 183 45.85 7.29 2.68
C VAL A 183 45.35 6.02 3.32
N ASP A 184 44.79 5.07 2.56
CA ASP A 184 44.10 3.91 3.14
C ASP A 184 44.88 3.44 4.37
N THR A 185 44.36 3.80 5.56
CA THR A 185 45.17 3.74 6.78
C THR A 185 45.33 2.31 7.24
N GLY A 186 44.71 1.35 6.52
CA GLY A 186 44.46 -0.01 6.95
C GLY A 186 43.35 -0.10 8.00
N LEU A 187 42.80 1.01 8.48
CA LEU A 187 41.73 1.00 9.49
C LEU A 187 40.35 0.96 8.83
N THR A 188 39.45 0.14 9.37
CA THR A 188 38.06 0.06 8.91
C THR A 188 37.26 1.22 9.50
N PRO A 189 36.61 2.06 8.69
CA PRO A 189 35.81 3.17 9.21
C PRO A 189 34.59 2.65 9.98
N PRO A 190 34.09 3.41 10.96
CA PRO A 190 32.95 3.01 11.76
C PRO A 190 31.70 2.88 10.87
N SER A 191 31.00 1.75 10.94
CA SER A 191 29.71 1.57 10.27
C SER A 191 28.62 2.37 11.01
N PRO A 192 27.64 2.97 10.29
CA PRO A 192 26.57 3.70 10.93
C PRO A 192 25.72 2.81 11.83
N PRO A 193 25.24 3.31 12.99
CA PRO A 193 24.14 2.68 13.71
C PRO A 193 22.95 2.40 12.77
N ASN A 194 22.09 1.46 13.16
CA ASN A 194 20.85 1.20 12.42
C ASN A 194 19.72 2.08 12.98
N ASP A 195 18.78 2.49 12.12
CA ASP A 195 17.56 3.24 12.51
C ASP A 195 17.91 4.61 13.14
N ILE A 196 18.86 5.36 12.53
CA ILE A 196 19.33 6.68 13.00
C ILE A 196 18.21 7.74 12.90
N GLY A 197 17.37 7.62 11.86
CA GLY A 197 16.29 8.56 11.60
C GLY A 197 15.10 7.91 10.92
N ARG A 198 13.96 8.57 11.05
CA ARG A 198 12.69 8.17 10.45
C ARG A 198 12.15 9.29 9.58
N HIS A 199 11.28 8.92 8.66
CA HIS A 199 10.61 9.86 7.79
C HIS A 199 9.12 9.52 7.68
N ILE A 200 8.35 10.50 7.23
CA ILE A 200 6.98 10.36 6.76
C ILE A 200 6.82 11.23 5.52
N ARG A 201 6.16 10.70 4.50
CA ARG A 201 5.78 11.48 3.33
C ARG A 201 4.40 12.08 3.56
N PHE A 202 4.29 13.39 3.40
CA PHE A 202 3.05 14.12 3.49
C PHE A 202 2.36 14.19 2.12
N ASN A 203 1.06 14.47 2.14
CA ASN A 203 0.31 14.77 0.93
C ASN A 203 0.76 16.11 0.33
N TRP A 204 0.61 16.25 -0.98
CA TRP A 204 0.90 17.47 -1.72
C TRP A 204 -0.21 17.73 -2.73
N ALA A 205 -0.77 18.94 -2.71
CA ALA A 205 -1.79 19.35 -3.66
C ALA A 205 -1.18 19.54 -5.07
N PRO A 206 -1.66 18.84 -6.11
CA PRO A 206 -1.03 18.81 -7.44
C PRO A 206 -1.01 20.17 -8.15
N GLU A 207 -1.88 21.10 -7.73
CA GLU A 207 -1.94 22.47 -8.23
C GLU A 207 -0.73 23.31 -7.79
N ILE A 208 -0.05 22.94 -6.70
CA ILE A 208 1.07 23.70 -6.16
C ILE A 208 2.35 23.38 -6.92
N LYS A 209 2.96 24.44 -7.49
CA LYS A 209 4.29 24.42 -8.12
C LYS A 209 5.26 25.30 -7.33
N CYS A 210 6.56 25.06 -7.53
CA CYS A 210 7.63 25.73 -6.81
C CYS A 210 8.42 26.64 -7.74
N ILE A 211 8.42 27.93 -7.47
CA ILE A 211 9.24 28.93 -8.15
C ILE A 211 10.53 29.08 -7.33
N ALA A 212 11.64 28.57 -7.85
CA ALA A 212 12.96 28.71 -7.22
C ALA A 212 13.72 29.90 -7.83
N ILE A 213 13.91 30.96 -7.05
CA ILE A 213 14.73 32.12 -7.41
C ILE A 213 16.16 31.87 -6.95
N ILE A 214 17.11 31.84 -7.88
CA ILE A 214 18.49 31.36 -7.68
C ILE A 214 19.45 32.53 -7.94
N PRO A 215 19.96 33.20 -6.90
CA PRO A 215 20.90 34.32 -7.03
C PRO A 215 22.32 33.84 -7.32
N GLU A 216 23.10 34.59 -8.12
CA GLU A 216 24.52 34.35 -8.46
C GLU A 216 25.51 34.65 -7.32
N PHE A 217 25.27 34.12 -6.11
CA PHE A 217 26.25 34.11 -5.01
C PHE A 217 26.00 32.93 -4.08
N GLU A 218 26.99 32.55 -3.27
CA GLU A 218 26.89 31.40 -2.36
C GLU A 218 26.77 31.81 -0.90
N VAL A 219 26.09 30.99 -0.10
CA VAL A 219 26.10 31.07 1.37
C VAL A 219 26.52 29.72 1.91
N LYS A 220 27.61 29.71 2.70
CA LYS A 220 28.10 28.49 3.33
C LYS A 220 27.12 28.02 4.40
N THR A 221 26.79 26.72 4.41
CA THR A 221 25.91 26.10 5.41
C THR A 221 26.35 26.39 6.84
N ALA A 222 27.66 26.41 7.11
CA ALA A 222 28.22 26.75 8.42
C ALA A 222 27.84 28.18 8.86
N MET A 223 27.96 29.16 7.97
CA MET A 223 27.57 30.56 8.26
C MET A 223 26.06 30.68 8.49
N ALA A 224 25.25 29.97 7.70
CA ALA A 224 23.79 29.95 7.86
C ALA A 224 23.34 29.29 9.17
N ARG A 225 24.16 28.42 9.77
CA ARG A 225 23.92 27.87 11.11
C ARG A 225 24.44 28.77 12.23
N GLU A 226 25.56 29.45 12.02
CA GLU A 226 26.17 30.33 13.01
C GLU A 226 25.29 31.52 13.39
N VAL A 227 24.50 32.05 12.43
CA VAL A 227 23.58 33.16 12.70
C VAL A 227 22.34 32.76 13.51
N VAL A 228 22.05 31.46 13.63
CA VAL A 228 20.90 30.95 14.38
C VAL A 228 21.24 30.90 15.87
N PRO A 229 20.36 31.37 16.78
CA PRO A 229 20.69 31.46 18.19
C PRO A 229 20.74 30.06 18.84
N GLN A 230 21.50 29.98 19.94
CA GLN A 230 21.60 28.75 20.74
C GLN A 230 20.35 28.46 21.59
N SER A 231 19.48 29.46 21.78
CA SER A 231 18.25 29.34 22.56
C SER A 231 17.15 30.23 22.00
N TYR A 232 15.90 29.86 22.28
CA TYR A 232 14.70 30.54 21.81
C TYR A 232 13.75 30.84 22.97
N ASP A 233 13.00 31.93 22.84
CA ASP A 233 11.87 32.19 23.73
C ASP A 233 10.79 31.13 23.54
N LYS A 234 10.20 30.66 24.65
CA LYS A 234 9.07 29.71 24.64
C LYS A 234 7.94 30.13 23.69
N LYS A 235 7.65 31.43 23.61
CA LYS A 235 6.59 31.98 22.73
C LYS A 235 6.88 31.72 21.23
N ASP A 236 8.14 31.76 20.82
CA ASP A 236 8.54 31.63 19.43
C ASP A 236 8.64 30.15 19.03
N VAL A 237 9.05 29.28 19.97
CA VAL A 237 8.95 27.81 19.79
C VAL A 237 7.50 27.37 19.65
N ILE A 238 6.60 27.81 20.55
CA ILE A 238 5.16 27.53 20.45
C ILE A 238 4.61 28.06 19.14
N TYR A 239 5.03 29.27 18.73
CA TYR A 239 4.64 29.84 17.46
C TYR A 239 5.00 28.88 16.31
N ASN A 240 6.25 28.43 16.20
CA ASN A 240 6.65 27.53 15.11
C ASN A 240 5.93 26.18 15.14
N LEU A 241 5.73 25.57 16.31
CA LEU A 241 5.04 24.28 16.42
C LEU A 241 3.62 24.33 15.85
N GLN A 242 2.89 25.43 16.10
CA GLN A 242 1.55 25.64 15.53
C GLN A 242 1.60 25.68 13.99
N ARG A 243 2.62 26.34 13.42
CA ARG A 243 2.75 26.53 11.97
C ARG A 243 3.19 25.26 11.27
N VAL A 244 4.14 24.50 11.83
CA VAL A 244 4.54 23.18 11.30
C VAL A 244 3.35 22.22 11.27
N ALA A 245 2.59 22.14 12.37
CA ALA A 245 1.42 21.27 12.44
C ALA A 245 0.37 21.63 11.39
N LEU A 246 0.16 22.94 11.17
CA LEU A 246 -0.77 23.43 10.16
C LEU A 246 -0.27 23.18 8.73
N LEU A 247 0.99 23.57 8.45
CA LEU A 247 1.57 23.58 7.11
C LEU A 247 1.61 22.18 6.47
N THR A 248 1.97 21.17 7.27
CA THR A 248 2.04 19.77 6.80
C THR A 248 0.69 19.24 6.31
N THR A 249 -0.40 19.74 6.86
CA THR A 249 -1.76 19.39 6.42
C THR A 249 -2.24 20.31 5.29
N ALA A 250 -2.00 21.63 5.42
CA ALA A 250 -2.49 22.63 4.47
C ALA A 250 -1.93 22.43 3.05
N LEU A 251 -0.66 22.04 2.92
CA LEU A 251 -0.04 21.76 1.62
C LEU A 251 -0.59 20.51 0.92
N GLY A 252 -1.31 19.65 1.64
CA GLY A 252 -1.96 18.46 1.09
C GLY A 252 -3.43 18.65 0.71
N GLN A 253 -4.03 19.83 0.96
CA GLN A 253 -5.43 20.10 0.69
C GLN A 253 -5.64 20.61 -0.74
N SER A 254 -6.61 20.04 -1.45
CA SER A 254 -7.07 20.51 -2.77
C SER A 254 -8.54 20.93 -2.68
N PRO A 255 -8.90 22.17 -3.10
CA PRO A 255 -8.00 23.19 -3.64
C PRO A 255 -7.10 23.82 -2.54
N PRO A 256 -5.88 24.29 -2.88
CA PRO A 256 -5.00 24.96 -1.91
C PRO A 256 -5.63 26.21 -1.31
N ASN A 257 -5.48 26.41 0.01
CA ASN A 257 -5.91 27.63 0.68
C ASN A 257 -4.71 28.60 0.83
N PRO A 258 -4.69 29.74 0.10
CA PRO A 258 -3.55 30.65 0.10
C PRO A 258 -3.27 31.29 1.47
N GLU A 259 -4.31 31.69 2.22
CA GLU A 259 -4.14 32.31 3.54
C GLU A 259 -3.57 31.31 4.54
N LEU A 260 -4.11 30.09 4.54
CA LEU A 260 -3.69 29.04 5.46
C LEU A 260 -2.25 28.60 5.22
N ILE A 261 -1.86 28.45 3.94
CA ILE A 261 -0.49 28.09 3.55
C ILE A 261 0.46 29.23 3.88
N TYR A 262 0.10 30.48 3.55
CA TYR A 262 0.94 31.64 3.84
C TYR A 262 1.21 31.81 5.33
N ASP A 263 0.17 31.72 6.16
CA ASP A 263 0.29 31.79 7.62
C ASP A 263 1.07 30.59 8.17
N GLY A 264 0.86 29.40 7.59
CA GLY A 264 1.61 28.18 7.92
C GLY A 264 3.09 28.23 7.56
N MET A 265 3.49 29.03 6.56
CA MET A 265 4.89 29.20 6.15
C MET A 265 5.67 30.21 7.00
N GLN A 266 5.01 30.93 7.92
CA GLN A 266 5.69 31.90 8.78
C GLN A 266 6.61 31.20 9.79
N ASP A 267 7.81 31.75 9.95
CA ASP A 267 8.86 31.16 10.78
C ASP A 267 9.45 32.18 11.76
N LYS A 268 9.78 31.68 12.95
CA LYS A 268 10.50 32.42 13.99
C LYS A 268 11.78 31.75 14.46
N ILE A 269 12.13 30.58 13.92
CA ILE A 269 13.25 29.77 14.41
C ILE A 269 14.52 30.01 13.59
N HIS A 270 14.45 30.10 12.27
CA HIS A 270 15.67 30.18 11.44
C HIS A 270 15.66 31.31 10.42
N GLN A 271 14.55 31.57 9.73
CA GLN A 271 14.46 32.62 8.71
C GLN A 271 14.74 34.02 9.25
N PRO A 272 14.25 34.44 10.44
CA PRO A 272 14.52 35.79 10.95
C PRO A 272 16.01 36.09 11.12
N TYR A 273 16.81 35.05 11.37
CA TYR A 273 18.24 35.14 11.58
C TYR A 273 19.00 35.00 10.25
N ARG A 274 18.61 34.02 9.43
CA ARG A 274 19.25 33.73 8.13
C ARG A 274 19.01 34.81 7.09
N LYS A 275 17.89 35.54 7.14
CA LYS A 275 17.60 36.62 6.19
C LYS A 275 18.64 37.74 6.18
N THR A 276 19.43 37.88 7.25
CA THR A 276 20.55 38.85 7.31
C THR A 276 21.66 38.53 6.31
N LEU A 277 21.77 37.27 5.89
CA LEU A 277 22.75 36.81 4.90
C LEU A 277 22.29 37.09 3.46
N ILE A 278 21.01 37.37 3.25
CA ILE A 278 20.38 37.50 1.93
C ILE A 278 19.79 38.92 1.78
N PRO A 279 20.56 39.87 1.21
CA PRO A 279 20.07 41.24 1.00
C PRO A 279 18.77 41.25 0.19
N GLY A 280 17.69 41.85 0.72
CA GLY A 280 16.38 41.91 0.07
C GLY A 280 15.35 40.89 0.53
N LEU A 281 15.74 39.86 1.29
CA LEU A 281 14.80 38.84 1.73
C LEU A 281 13.77 39.38 2.73
N THR A 282 14.15 40.36 3.58
CA THR A 282 13.20 40.97 4.53
C THR A 282 12.08 41.70 3.80
N GLU A 283 12.44 42.46 2.76
CA GLU A 283 11.49 43.20 1.93
C GLU A 283 10.58 42.25 1.15
N ILE A 284 11.14 41.17 0.61
CA ILE A 284 10.37 40.13 -0.10
C ILE A 284 9.33 39.50 0.83
N LEU A 285 9.75 39.01 2.00
CA LEU A 285 8.86 38.33 2.95
C LEU A 285 7.75 39.24 3.50
N HIS A 286 7.94 40.56 3.47
CA HIS A 286 6.91 41.52 3.90
C HIS A 286 6.01 42.03 2.77
N SER A 287 6.53 42.16 1.55
CA SER A 287 5.84 42.84 0.44
C SER A 287 5.23 41.91 -0.61
N VAL A 288 5.60 40.63 -0.59
CA VAL A 288 5.12 39.62 -1.55
C VAL A 288 4.26 38.60 -0.81
N THR A 289 2.95 38.84 -0.84
CA THR A 289 1.92 38.09 -0.10
C THR A 289 0.81 37.59 -1.05
N PRO A 290 0.01 36.58 -0.68
CA PRO A 290 -1.14 36.15 -1.48
C PRO A 290 -2.13 37.29 -1.78
N SER A 291 -2.29 38.24 -0.85
CA SER A 291 -3.16 39.40 -1.03
C SER A 291 -2.64 40.43 -2.02
N THR A 292 -1.32 40.46 -2.27
CA THR A 292 -0.69 41.39 -3.21
C THR A 292 -0.37 40.74 -4.55
N HIS A 293 -0.23 39.42 -4.59
CA HIS A 293 0.15 38.66 -5.78
C HIS A 293 -0.78 37.43 -5.92
N PRO A 294 -1.83 37.53 -6.76
CA PRO A 294 -2.70 36.40 -7.06
C PRO A 294 -1.92 35.18 -7.53
N GLY A 295 -2.33 34.00 -7.09
CA GLY A 295 -1.64 32.73 -7.38
C GLY A 295 -0.54 32.36 -6.40
N LEU A 296 0.00 33.31 -5.63
CA LEU A 296 1.01 33.02 -4.61
C LEU A 296 0.39 32.40 -3.36
N LEU A 297 1.03 31.36 -2.83
CA LEU A 297 0.66 30.69 -1.58
C LEU A 297 1.63 31.02 -0.45
N GLY A 298 2.91 31.24 -0.74
CA GLY A 298 3.87 31.69 0.26
C GLY A 298 5.31 31.67 -0.24
N VAL A 299 6.21 32.31 0.52
CA VAL A 299 7.62 32.49 0.17
C VAL A 299 8.48 32.13 1.37
N CYS A 300 9.55 31.38 1.16
CA CYS A 300 10.51 31.02 2.19
C CYS A 300 11.94 30.90 1.62
N LEU A 301 12.92 30.80 2.52
CA LEU A 301 14.29 30.44 2.17
C LEU A 301 14.39 28.94 1.85
N SER A 302 15.11 28.60 0.78
CA SER A 302 15.42 27.21 0.43
C SER A 302 16.70 26.76 1.14
N GLY A 303 16.56 25.98 2.21
CA GLY A 303 17.68 25.40 2.93
C GLY A 303 18.55 26.43 3.64
N ALA A 304 19.87 26.26 3.52
CA ALA A 304 20.88 27.13 4.10
C ALA A 304 21.49 28.14 3.09
N GLY A 305 21.06 28.08 1.82
CA GLY A 305 21.58 28.92 0.75
C GLY A 305 20.70 30.13 0.45
N PRO A 306 21.11 30.97 -0.52
CA PRO A 306 20.39 32.19 -0.90
C PRO A 306 19.16 32.00 -1.78
N THR A 307 18.87 30.78 -2.25
CA THR A 307 17.67 30.52 -3.06
C THR A 307 16.40 30.86 -2.28
N ILE A 308 15.49 31.59 -2.93
CA ILE A 308 14.15 31.89 -2.41
C ILE A 308 13.17 30.95 -3.10
N LEU A 309 12.39 30.22 -2.31
CA LEU A 309 11.36 29.32 -2.80
C LEU A 309 9.98 29.95 -2.60
N ALA A 310 9.24 30.16 -3.69
CA ALA A 310 7.85 30.56 -3.65
C ALA A 310 6.94 29.40 -4.09
N LEU A 311 5.87 29.17 -3.33
CA LEU A 311 4.82 28.21 -3.68
C LEU A 311 3.68 28.98 -4.35
N ALA A 312 3.20 28.49 -5.50
CA ALA A 312 2.15 29.15 -6.27
C ALA A 312 1.30 28.15 -7.05
N THR A 313 0.08 28.54 -7.42
CA THR A 313 -0.83 27.77 -8.28
C THR A 313 -0.86 28.28 -9.72
N ASP A 314 -0.58 29.57 -9.92
CA ASP A 314 -0.56 30.24 -11.22
C ASP A 314 0.32 31.50 -11.16
N ASN A 315 0.32 32.30 -12.23
CA ASN A 315 1.08 33.56 -12.34
C ASN A 315 2.60 33.44 -12.09
N PHE A 316 3.16 32.26 -12.37
CA PHE A 316 4.53 31.90 -12.01
C PHE A 316 5.59 32.90 -12.48
N GLU A 317 5.54 33.30 -13.75
CA GLU A 317 6.51 34.22 -14.34
C GLU A 317 6.41 35.63 -13.74
N GLN A 318 5.20 36.12 -13.48
CA GLN A 318 4.99 37.44 -12.88
C GLN A 318 5.51 37.47 -11.43
N ILE A 319 5.20 36.43 -10.65
CA ILE A 319 5.70 36.26 -9.29
C ILE A 319 7.24 36.18 -9.31
N ALA A 320 7.82 35.39 -10.21
CA ALA A 320 9.26 35.23 -10.31
C ALA A 320 9.98 36.54 -10.64
N ASN A 321 9.52 37.26 -11.67
CA ASN A 321 10.09 38.54 -12.08
C ASN A 321 10.02 39.56 -10.94
N ARG A 322 8.89 39.61 -10.22
CA ARG A 322 8.74 40.50 -9.06
C ARG A 322 9.75 40.20 -7.96
N LEU A 323 9.94 38.93 -7.62
CA LEU A 323 10.91 38.51 -6.61
C LEU A 323 12.34 38.85 -7.03
N ILE A 324 12.69 38.61 -8.30
CA ILE A 324 14.01 38.95 -8.87
C ILE A 324 14.27 40.45 -8.83
N ASP A 325 13.32 41.27 -9.26
CA ASP A 325 13.49 42.73 -9.31
C ASP A 325 13.73 43.31 -7.91
N GLN A 326 12.95 42.84 -6.93
CA GLN A 326 13.12 43.25 -5.54
C GLN A 326 14.48 42.82 -5.00
N LEU A 327 14.90 41.58 -5.29
CA LEU A 327 16.19 41.05 -4.85
C LEU A 327 17.36 41.82 -5.47
N LYS A 328 17.34 42.05 -6.79
CA LYS A 328 18.38 42.80 -7.50
C LYS A 328 18.50 44.22 -6.98
N LYS A 329 17.37 44.89 -6.75
CA LYS A 329 17.33 46.25 -6.19
C LYS A 329 18.00 46.29 -4.81
N SER A 330 17.52 45.47 -3.88
CA SER A 330 18.04 45.45 -2.51
C SER A 330 19.50 44.99 -2.44
N TYR A 331 19.92 44.07 -3.31
CA TYR A 331 21.31 43.64 -3.39
C TYR A 331 22.22 44.76 -3.89
N LYS A 332 21.81 45.49 -4.93
CA LYS A 332 22.55 46.65 -5.45
C LYS A 332 22.68 47.75 -4.40
N GLU A 333 21.61 48.03 -3.66
CA GLU A 333 21.61 49.00 -2.56
C GLU A 333 22.57 48.58 -1.42
N ALA A 334 22.61 47.28 -1.08
CA ALA A 334 23.41 46.78 0.03
C ALA A 334 24.89 46.52 -0.32
N LYS A 335 25.20 46.13 -1.55
CA LYS A 335 26.54 45.66 -1.98
C LYS A 335 27.18 46.54 -3.05
N SER A 336 26.46 47.50 -3.61
CA SER A 336 26.92 48.37 -4.71
C SER A 336 27.39 47.60 -5.96
N VAL A 337 26.87 46.39 -6.18
CA VAL A 337 27.17 45.52 -7.34
C VAL A 337 25.85 44.97 -7.88
N ASP A 338 25.76 44.81 -9.20
CA ASP A 338 24.60 44.20 -9.84
C ASP A 338 24.56 42.69 -9.57
N LEU A 339 23.38 42.17 -9.26
CA LEU A 339 23.16 40.74 -8.99
C LEU A 339 22.62 40.05 -10.23
N GLU A 340 23.32 39.04 -10.71
CA GLU A 340 22.75 38.08 -11.64
C GLU A 340 21.85 37.10 -10.87
N CYS A 341 20.68 36.78 -11.44
CA CYS A 341 19.70 35.93 -10.78
C CYS A 341 18.84 35.25 -11.83
N ASN A 342 18.67 33.94 -11.69
CA ASN A 342 17.87 33.09 -12.55
C ASN A 342 16.70 32.52 -11.75
N TRP A 343 15.67 32.02 -12.43
CA TRP A 343 14.63 31.26 -11.76
C TRP A 343 14.27 29.98 -12.51
N LYS A 344 13.71 29.02 -11.78
CA LYS A 344 13.17 27.77 -12.33
C LYS A 344 11.78 27.53 -11.78
N LEU A 345 10.87 27.08 -12.64
CA LEU A 345 9.63 26.44 -12.21
C LEU A 345 9.92 24.96 -11.99
N LEU A 346 9.69 24.50 -10.77
CA LEU A 346 10.00 23.15 -10.32
C LEU A 346 8.74 22.49 -9.78
N GLU A 347 8.71 21.18 -9.90
CA GLU A 347 7.63 20.34 -9.35
C GLU A 347 8.20 19.40 -8.30
N PRO A 348 7.38 18.92 -7.34
CA PRO A 348 7.81 17.88 -6.43
C PRO A 348 8.25 16.63 -7.19
N ALA A 349 9.49 16.19 -6.97
CA ALA A 349 9.99 14.95 -7.54
C ALA A 349 9.55 13.78 -6.64
N THR A 350 8.64 12.93 -7.11
CA THR A 350 7.99 11.91 -6.27
C THR A 350 8.83 10.68 -5.98
N ASP A 351 9.84 10.38 -6.82
CA ASP A 351 10.46 9.05 -6.83
C ASP A 351 11.66 8.95 -5.88
N GLY A 352 12.23 10.10 -5.51
CA GLY A 352 13.46 10.17 -4.72
C GLY A 352 14.64 9.55 -5.48
N LEU A 353 15.51 8.82 -4.80
CA LEU A 353 16.58 8.05 -5.40
C LEU A 353 16.02 6.98 -6.36
N THR A 354 16.54 6.93 -7.59
CA THR A 354 16.27 5.86 -8.56
C THR A 354 17.59 5.30 -9.11
N ILE A 355 17.62 4.00 -9.42
CA ILE A 355 18.79 3.30 -9.95
C ILE A 355 18.31 2.44 -11.14
N THR A 356 19.02 2.49 -12.26
CA THR A 356 18.67 1.79 -13.51
C THR A 356 19.91 1.10 -14.09
N HIS A 357 19.78 -0.03 -14.78
CA HIS A 357 20.90 -0.81 -15.32
C HIS A 357 20.76 -1.04 -16.84
N GLU A 358 21.73 -0.58 -17.65
CA GLU A 358 21.78 -0.86 -19.09
C GLU A 358 22.08 -2.35 -19.34
N GLY A 359 21.14 -3.00 -20.01
CA GLY A 359 20.99 -4.46 -20.13
C GLY A 359 19.51 -4.84 -20.14
N GLU A 360 18.68 -4.02 -19.50
CA GLU A 360 17.26 -3.88 -19.78
C GLU A 360 17.10 -2.87 -20.92
N SER A 361 16.65 -3.33 -22.09
CA SER A 361 16.40 -2.46 -23.23
C SER A 361 15.27 -1.48 -22.90
N GLN A 362 15.57 -0.19 -22.78
CA GLN A 362 14.58 0.87 -22.98
C GLN A 362 14.14 0.85 -24.45
N SER A 363 13.04 0.16 -24.73
CA SER A 363 12.18 0.58 -25.83
C SER A 363 11.48 1.86 -25.43
N THR A 364 11.44 2.84 -26.32
CA THR A 364 10.65 4.09 -26.18
C THR A 364 9.14 3.80 -26.20
N GLY A 365 8.65 3.16 -25.15
CA GLY A 365 7.27 2.93 -24.79
C GLY A 365 7.24 2.52 -23.32
N MET A 366 6.36 3.13 -22.51
CA MET A 366 6.14 2.71 -21.12
C MET A 366 5.91 1.19 -21.10
N THR A 367 6.70 0.46 -20.32
CA THR A 367 6.44 -0.97 -20.12
C THR A 367 5.48 -1.15 -18.95
N TYR A 368 4.71 -2.24 -18.97
CA TYR A 368 3.80 -2.59 -17.88
C TYR A 368 4.56 -2.75 -16.52
N ALA A 369 5.85 -3.12 -16.59
CA ALA A 369 6.76 -3.19 -15.45
C ALA A 369 7.09 -1.83 -14.83
N ASP A 370 7.17 -0.76 -15.62
CA ASP A 370 7.38 0.60 -15.12
C ASP A 370 6.16 1.15 -14.35
N ALA A 371 4.97 0.58 -14.58
CA ALA A 371 3.77 0.80 -13.77
C ALA A 371 3.72 -0.07 -12.49
N GLY A 372 4.80 -0.81 -12.21
CA GLY A 372 4.95 -1.69 -11.07
C GLY A 372 4.41 -3.11 -11.26
N VAL A 373 4.25 -3.57 -12.51
CA VAL A 373 3.70 -4.90 -12.83
C VAL A 373 4.74 -5.84 -13.46
N SER A 374 5.18 -6.87 -12.74
CA SER A 374 6.23 -7.79 -13.18
C SER A 374 5.69 -9.02 -13.92
N ILE A 375 5.95 -9.09 -15.23
CA ILE A 375 5.60 -10.25 -16.07
C ILE A 375 6.31 -11.53 -15.59
N ASP A 376 7.57 -11.42 -15.14
CA ASP A 376 8.34 -12.56 -14.63
C ASP A 376 7.81 -13.07 -13.28
N ALA A 377 7.34 -12.17 -12.41
CA ALA A 377 6.66 -12.56 -11.18
C ALA A 377 5.35 -13.30 -11.51
N GLY A 378 4.59 -12.81 -12.49
CA GLY A 378 3.40 -13.49 -13.02
C GLY A 378 3.70 -14.90 -13.55
N ASN A 379 4.77 -15.07 -14.35
CA ASN A 379 5.15 -16.39 -14.88
C ASN A 379 5.56 -17.38 -13.77
N ASN A 380 6.36 -16.93 -12.80
CA ASN A 380 6.76 -17.75 -11.66
C ASN A 380 5.56 -18.12 -10.78
N PHE A 381 4.62 -17.19 -10.62
CA PHE A 381 3.38 -17.42 -9.90
C PHE A 381 2.52 -18.49 -10.59
N VAL A 382 2.30 -18.38 -11.91
CA VAL A 382 1.56 -19.39 -12.71
C VAL A 382 2.18 -20.77 -12.55
N GLU A 383 3.50 -20.91 -12.68
CA GLU A 383 4.17 -22.20 -12.51
C GLU A 383 4.03 -22.76 -11.08
N ARG A 384 4.00 -21.90 -10.06
CA ARG A 384 3.79 -22.32 -8.67
C ARG A 384 2.40 -22.92 -8.43
N ILE A 385 1.35 -22.30 -8.98
CA ILE A 385 -0.04 -22.70 -8.72
C ILE A 385 -0.55 -23.79 -9.69
N LYS A 386 0.17 -24.05 -10.79
CA LYS A 386 -0.24 -24.95 -11.88
C LYS A 386 -0.72 -26.33 -11.41
N ALA A 387 -0.01 -26.93 -10.46
CA ALA A 387 -0.39 -28.24 -9.92
C ALA A 387 -1.68 -28.20 -9.09
N ALA A 388 -1.87 -27.12 -8.31
CA ALA A 388 -3.09 -26.91 -7.53
C ALA A 388 -4.28 -26.70 -8.47
N VAL A 389 -4.15 -25.85 -9.49
CA VAL A 389 -5.21 -25.61 -10.47
C VAL A 389 -5.55 -26.90 -11.23
N LYS A 390 -4.55 -27.64 -11.73
CA LYS A 390 -4.77 -28.90 -12.45
C LYS A 390 -5.52 -29.94 -11.61
N SER A 391 -5.34 -29.94 -10.28
CA SER A 391 -6.05 -30.85 -9.38
C SER A 391 -7.56 -30.63 -9.32
N THR A 392 -8.06 -29.50 -9.84
CA THR A 392 -9.50 -29.18 -9.94
C THR A 392 -10.15 -29.72 -11.21
N SER A 393 -9.39 -30.35 -12.11
CA SER A 393 -9.90 -30.85 -13.40
C SER A 393 -11.13 -31.74 -13.22
N ARG A 394 -12.09 -31.62 -14.13
CA ARG A 394 -13.31 -32.45 -14.16
C ARG A 394 -13.65 -32.82 -15.61
N PRO A 395 -14.56 -33.78 -15.85
CA PRO A 395 -15.03 -34.06 -17.21
C PRO A 395 -15.50 -32.78 -17.91
N GLY A 396 -14.93 -32.50 -19.07
CA GLY A 396 -15.19 -31.31 -19.88
C GLY A 396 -14.30 -30.10 -19.57
N ALA A 397 -13.52 -30.07 -18.49
CA ALA A 397 -12.64 -28.95 -18.16
C ALA A 397 -11.30 -29.43 -17.58
N ASP A 398 -10.23 -29.28 -18.35
CA ASP A 398 -8.90 -29.80 -18.02
C ASP A 398 -8.14 -28.98 -16.97
N ALA A 399 -8.68 -27.83 -16.54
CA ALA A 399 -8.08 -26.91 -15.56
C ALA A 399 -6.60 -26.59 -15.86
N GLU A 400 -6.33 -26.18 -17.11
CA GLU A 400 -5.01 -25.76 -17.55
C GLU A 400 -4.93 -24.24 -17.62
N ILE A 401 -3.87 -23.67 -17.03
CA ILE A 401 -3.63 -22.23 -16.97
C ILE A 401 -2.41 -21.83 -17.81
N GLY A 402 -2.36 -20.57 -18.24
CA GLY A 402 -1.34 -20.03 -19.15
C GLY A 402 -1.82 -19.83 -20.60
N GLY A 403 -3.07 -20.21 -20.89
CA GLY A 403 -3.78 -19.86 -22.14
C GLY A 403 -4.59 -18.57 -22.01
N PHE A 404 -5.25 -18.15 -23.11
CA PHE A 404 -6.05 -16.93 -23.14
C PHE A 404 -7.37 -16.99 -22.36
N ALA A 405 -7.95 -18.17 -22.22
CA ALA A 405 -9.23 -18.37 -21.56
C ALA A 405 -9.39 -19.84 -21.12
N GLY A 406 -10.17 -20.04 -20.06
CA GLY A 406 -10.68 -21.35 -19.68
C GLY A 406 -11.86 -21.78 -20.56
N ALA A 407 -12.03 -23.08 -20.75
CA ALA A 407 -13.14 -23.65 -21.53
C ALA A 407 -13.78 -24.83 -20.80
N ILE A 408 -15.05 -25.06 -21.10
CA ILE A 408 -15.77 -26.27 -20.70
C ILE A 408 -16.50 -26.88 -21.89
N ASP A 409 -16.24 -28.17 -22.15
CA ASP A 409 -17.03 -29.00 -23.05
C ASP A 409 -18.22 -29.57 -22.28
N LEU A 410 -19.41 -29.02 -22.58
CA LEU A 410 -20.65 -29.41 -21.94
C LEU A 410 -21.05 -30.86 -22.24
N VAL A 411 -20.73 -31.38 -23.43
CA VAL A 411 -21.04 -32.78 -23.79
C VAL A 411 -20.17 -33.71 -22.97
N ALA A 412 -18.87 -33.43 -22.87
CA ALA A 412 -17.95 -34.19 -22.03
C ALA A 412 -18.28 -34.06 -20.52
N ALA A 413 -18.87 -32.95 -20.10
CA ALA A 413 -19.41 -32.74 -18.75
C ALA A 413 -20.76 -33.45 -18.51
N GLY A 414 -21.30 -34.15 -19.51
CA GLY A 414 -22.53 -34.95 -19.42
C GLY A 414 -23.82 -34.18 -19.68
N TYR A 415 -23.77 -33.10 -20.47
CA TYR A 415 -24.94 -32.34 -20.92
C TYR A 415 -25.19 -32.59 -22.41
N ASP A 416 -26.12 -33.51 -22.72
CA ASP A 416 -26.46 -33.88 -24.11
C ASP A 416 -27.35 -32.84 -24.82
N GLU A 417 -28.06 -32.01 -24.04
CA GLU A 417 -28.90 -30.91 -24.53
C GLU A 417 -28.44 -29.57 -23.96
N PRO A 418 -28.65 -28.43 -24.66
CA PRO A 418 -28.27 -27.11 -24.17
C PRO A 418 -28.87 -26.80 -22.79
N PRO A 419 -28.04 -26.66 -21.74
CA PRO A 419 -28.53 -26.30 -20.40
C PRO A 419 -28.81 -24.80 -20.27
N VAL A 420 -29.40 -24.41 -19.15
CA VAL A 420 -29.41 -23.00 -18.73
C VAL A 420 -28.14 -22.73 -17.93
N ILE A 421 -27.34 -21.74 -18.36
CA ILE A 421 -26.15 -21.32 -17.63
C ILE A 421 -26.53 -20.29 -16.57
N VAL A 422 -25.98 -20.46 -15.37
CA VAL A 422 -26.14 -19.58 -14.22
C VAL A 422 -24.75 -19.14 -13.78
N SER A 423 -24.59 -17.85 -13.53
CA SER A 423 -23.30 -17.27 -13.15
C SER A 423 -23.48 -16.45 -11.87
N CYS A 424 -22.48 -16.50 -10.98
CA CYS A 424 -22.44 -15.75 -9.73
C CYS A 424 -21.02 -15.22 -9.51
N ILE A 425 -20.90 -13.96 -9.08
CA ILE A 425 -19.63 -13.35 -8.71
C ILE A 425 -19.73 -12.78 -7.29
N ASP A 426 -18.71 -13.02 -6.47
CA ASP A 426 -18.63 -12.50 -5.11
C ASP A 426 -17.17 -12.30 -4.68
N GLY A 427 -16.97 -11.65 -3.52
CA GLY A 427 -15.67 -11.45 -2.89
C GLY A 427 -15.61 -12.05 -1.48
N VAL A 428 -14.43 -12.09 -0.89
CA VAL A 428 -14.26 -12.55 0.51
C VAL A 428 -14.76 -11.51 1.52
N GLY A 429 -14.57 -10.23 1.22
CA GLY A 429 -14.93 -9.12 2.11
C GLY A 429 -13.96 -8.91 3.27
N THR A 430 -14.43 -8.25 4.33
CA THR A 430 -13.56 -7.75 5.42
C THR A 430 -12.96 -8.83 6.32
N LYS A 431 -13.23 -10.11 6.06
CA LYS A 431 -12.50 -11.26 6.63
C LYS A 431 -11.03 -11.26 6.25
N LEU A 432 -10.67 -10.72 5.08
CA LEU A 432 -9.28 -10.53 4.64
C LEU A 432 -8.44 -9.75 5.66
N MET A 433 -9.05 -8.81 6.39
CA MET A 433 -8.36 -8.03 7.42
C MET A 433 -7.88 -8.88 8.60
N ILE A 434 -8.55 -10.01 8.88
CA ILE A 434 -8.09 -10.99 9.88
C ILE A 434 -6.91 -11.79 9.31
N ALA A 435 -7.01 -12.21 8.05
CA ALA A 435 -5.95 -12.92 7.35
C ALA A 435 -4.66 -12.09 7.29
N PHE A 436 -4.75 -10.79 6.96
CA PHE A 436 -3.61 -9.86 7.03
C PHE A 436 -3.04 -9.76 8.44
N GLY A 437 -3.91 -9.65 9.46
CA GLY A 437 -3.48 -9.45 10.84
C GLY A 437 -2.76 -10.64 11.48
N ILE A 438 -2.97 -11.88 10.98
CA ILE A 438 -2.23 -13.06 11.46
C ILE A 438 -1.27 -13.66 10.40
N GLU A 439 -1.23 -13.08 9.21
CA GLU A 439 -0.41 -13.52 8.07
C GLU A 439 -0.70 -14.97 7.67
N ASP A 440 -1.98 -15.35 7.61
CA ASP A 440 -2.45 -16.65 7.12
C ASP A 440 -3.51 -16.46 6.02
N TYR A 441 -3.16 -16.84 4.80
CA TYR A 441 -3.97 -16.67 3.59
C TYR A 441 -4.55 -17.98 3.06
N SER A 442 -4.26 -19.10 3.74
CA SER A 442 -4.44 -20.46 3.20
C SER A 442 -5.89 -20.91 3.12
N THR A 443 -6.81 -20.25 3.83
CA THR A 443 -8.23 -20.63 3.91
C THR A 443 -9.17 -19.64 3.23
N VAL A 444 -8.77 -18.38 3.07
CA VAL A 444 -9.65 -17.34 2.50
C VAL A 444 -9.95 -17.53 1.00
N GLY A 445 -9.15 -18.33 0.28
CA GLY A 445 -9.50 -18.78 -1.06
C GLY A 445 -10.70 -19.76 -1.07
N ILE A 446 -10.88 -20.56 -0.02
CA ILE A 446 -12.06 -21.43 0.15
C ILE A 446 -13.29 -20.57 0.40
N ASP A 447 -13.16 -19.52 1.23
CA ASP A 447 -14.22 -18.54 1.45
C ASP A 447 -14.68 -17.89 0.14
N LEU A 448 -13.74 -17.48 -0.72
CA LEU A 448 -14.05 -16.91 -2.03
C LEU A 448 -14.92 -17.84 -2.87
N VAL A 449 -14.54 -19.12 -2.98
CA VAL A 449 -15.31 -20.10 -3.75
C VAL A 449 -16.67 -20.33 -3.12
N ALA A 450 -16.72 -20.52 -1.80
CA ALA A 450 -17.93 -20.85 -1.08
C ALA A 450 -19.01 -19.79 -1.25
N MET A 451 -18.64 -18.50 -1.25
CA MET A 451 -19.58 -17.41 -1.45
C MET A 451 -20.32 -17.53 -2.79
N SER A 452 -19.59 -17.68 -3.91
CA SER A 452 -20.21 -17.73 -5.24
C SER A 452 -20.92 -19.07 -5.53
N VAL A 453 -20.35 -20.21 -5.13
CA VAL A 453 -20.95 -21.52 -5.45
C VAL A 453 -22.19 -21.83 -4.61
N ASN A 454 -22.25 -21.33 -3.37
CA ASN A 454 -23.45 -21.49 -2.53
C ASN A 454 -24.60 -20.59 -3.04
N ASP A 455 -24.32 -19.41 -3.60
CA ASP A 455 -25.33 -18.58 -4.26
C ASP A 455 -25.77 -19.14 -5.62
N LEU A 456 -24.91 -19.93 -6.26
CA LEU A 456 -25.25 -20.60 -7.51
C LEU A 456 -26.16 -21.82 -7.28
N ILE A 457 -25.84 -22.64 -6.27
CA ILE A 457 -26.61 -23.87 -5.99
C ILE A 457 -28.04 -23.57 -5.51
N VAL A 458 -28.31 -22.42 -4.89
CA VAL A 458 -29.69 -22.08 -4.47
C VAL A 458 -30.68 -21.94 -5.64
N GLN A 459 -30.16 -21.73 -6.86
CA GLN A 459 -30.96 -21.73 -8.10
C GLN A 459 -31.18 -23.15 -8.66
N GLY A 460 -30.61 -24.17 -8.03
CA GLY A 460 -30.59 -25.55 -8.50
C GLY A 460 -29.47 -25.85 -9.51
N ALA A 461 -28.54 -24.93 -9.74
CA ALA A 461 -27.49 -25.09 -10.73
C ALA A 461 -26.29 -25.88 -10.18
N GLU A 462 -25.75 -26.81 -10.98
CA GLU A 462 -24.49 -27.51 -10.68
C GLU A 462 -23.30 -26.60 -11.03
N PRO A 463 -22.42 -26.24 -10.07
CA PRO A 463 -21.19 -25.52 -10.40
C PRO A 463 -20.30 -26.34 -11.33
N LEU A 464 -19.84 -25.70 -12.41
CA LEU A 464 -19.01 -26.34 -13.44
C LEU A 464 -17.60 -25.76 -13.47
N THR A 465 -17.49 -24.43 -13.54
CA THR A 465 -16.20 -23.75 -13.60
C THR A 465 -16.13 -22.59 -12.62
N PHE A 466 -14.92 -22.21 -12.25
CA PHE A 466 -14.61 -21.07 -11.41
C PHE A 466 -13.50 -20.24 -12.05
N LEU A 467 -13.58 -18.91 -11.89
CA LEU A 467 -12.52 -17.97 -12.23
C LEU A 467 -12.24 -17.05 -11.04
N ASP A 468 -10.99 -16.69 -10.82
CA ASP A 468 -10.62 -15.72 -9.78
C ASP A 468 -9.95 -14.47 -10.36
N TYR A 469 -10.15 -13.35 -9.69
CA TYR A 469 -9.45 -12.10 -9.94
C TYR A 469 -8.76 -11.68 -8.64
N TYR A 470 -7.44 -11.61 -8.66
CA TYR A 470 -6.60 -11.24 -7.52
C TYR A 470 -5.95 -9.88 -7.76
N ALA A 471 -6.18 -8.92 -6.87
CA ALA A 471 -5.69 -7.56 -6.97
C ALA A 471 -4.83 -7.19 -5.76
N CYS A 472 -3.60 -6.73 -5.99
CA CYS A 472 -2.65 -6.40 -4.91
C CYS A 472 -1.81 -5.17 -5.26
N SER A 473 -1.03 -4.66 -4.28
CA SER A 473 -0.09 -3.56 -4.53
C SER A 473 1.10 -4.02 -5.36
N LYS A 474 1.69 -5.14 -4.93
CA LYS A 474 2.79 -5.85 -5.56
C LYS A 474 2.58 -7.34 -5.31
N LEU A 475 2.83 -8.16 -6.33
CA LEU A 475 2.63 -9.59 -6.27
C LEU A 475 3.69 -10.22 -5.35
N ASP A 476 3.21 -10.83 -4.27
CA ASP A 476 4.00 -11.61 -3.34
C ASP A 476 3.58 -13.08 -3.44
N LEU A 477 4.48 -13.95 -3.90
CA LEU A 477 4.18 -15.36 -4.10
C LEU A 477 3.87 -16.08 -2.79
N ASP A 478 4.42 -15.63 -1.66
CA ASP A 478 4.17 -16.24 -0.34
C ASP A 478 2.76 -15.88 0.19
N ILE A 479 2.07 -14.94 -0.46
CA ILE A 479 0.70 -14.54 -0.15
C ILE A 479 -0.26 -15.11 -1.20
N ALA A 480 0.03 -14.85 -2.48
CA ALA A 480 -0.86 -15.19 -3.58
C ALA A 480 -0.95 -16.70 -3.82
N ALA A 481 0.15 -17.46 -3.68
CA ALA A 481 0.10 -18.90 -3.93
C ALA A 481 -0.73 -19.66 -2.88
N PRO A 482 -0.56 -19.44 -1.56
CA PRO A 482 -1.45 -20.04 -0.56
C PRO A 482 -2.92 -19.67 -0.74
N PHE A 483 -3.20 -18.44 -1.19
CA PHE A 483 -4.56 -17.99 -1.51
C PHE A 483 -5.18 -18.83 -2.65
N VAL A 484 -4.50 -18.93 -3.80
CA VAL A 484 -4.99 -19.70 -4.95
C VAL A 484 -5.04 -21.20 -4.66
N GLU A 485 -4.10 -21.74 -3.88
CA GLU A 485 -4.18 -23.11 -3.37
C GLU A 485 -5.45 -23.32 -2.53
N GLY A 486 -5.89 -22.31 -1.79
CA GLY A 486 -7.19 -22.27 -1.11
C GLY A 486 -8.37 -22.26 -2.08
N VAL A 487 -8.32 -21.46 -3.15
CA VAL A 487 -9.35 -21.43 -4.21
C VAL A 487 -9.47 -22.81 -4.86
N ALA A 488 -8.35 -23.45 -5.20
CA ALA A 488 -8.34 -24.79 -5.77
C ALA A 488 -8.99 -25.83 -4.84
N LYS A 489 -8.70 -25.78 -3.53
CA LYS A 489 -9.36 -26.63 -2.53
C LYS A 489 -10.88 -26.42 -2.50
N GLY A 490 -11.32 -25.15 -2.50
CA GLY A 490 -12.74 -24.81 -2.57
C GLY A 490 -13.41 -25.37 -3.83
N CYS A 491 -12.74 -25.28 -4.98
CA CYS A 491 -13.24 -25.82 -6.25
C CYS A 491 -13.42 -27.35 -6.19
N ILE A 492 -12.46 -28.08 -5.62
CA ILE A 492 -12.56 -29.53 -5.40
C ILE A 492 -13.72 -29.88 -4.48
N GLU A 493 -13.91 -29.11 -3.40
CA GLU A 493 -15.05 -29.30 -2.49
C GLU A 493 -16.39 -29.06 -3.20
N ALA A 494 -16.46 -28.02 -4.04
CA ALA A 494 -17.63 -27.64 -4.83
C ALA A 494 -17.86 -28.50 -6.09
N ASN A 495 -16.91 -29.36 -6.47
CA ASN A 495 -16.92 -30.13 -7.72
C ASN A 495 -16.89 -29.26 -9.00
N CYS A 496 -16.19 -28.12 -9.00
CA CYS A 496 -15.95 -27.31 -10.19
C CYS A 496 -14.46 -27.23 -10.54
N ALA A 497 -14.16 -26.91 -11.80
CA ALA A 497 -12.78 -26.67 -12.25
C ALA A 497 -12.43 -25.19 -12.14
N LEU A 498 -11.25 -24.88 -11.60
CA LEU A 498 -10.63 -23.56 -11.72
C LEU A 498 -10.03 -23.45 -13.12
N VAL A 499 -10.71 -22.74 -14.01
CA VAL A 499 -10.38 -22.74 -15.45
C VAL A 499 -9.57 -21.54 -15.90
N GLY A 500 -9.42 -20.54 -15.04
CA GLY A 500 -8.63 -19.35 -15.31
C GLY A 500 -8.71 -18.37 -14.16
N GLY A 501 -7.89 -17.33 -14.24
CA GLY A 501 -7.91 -16.23 -13.31
C GLY A 501 -7.01 -15.11 -13.80
N GLU A 502 -7.06 -13.97 -13.12
CA GLU A 502 -6.28 -12.79 -13.44
C GLU A 502 -5.59 -12.24 -12.19
N THR A 503 -4.37 -11.74 -12.37
CA THR A 503 -3.56 -11.17 -11.29
C THR A 503 -3.16 -9.76 -11.65
N ALA A 504 -3.70 -8.78 -10.93
CA ALA A 504 -3.47 -7.36 -11.17
C ALA A 504 -2.60 -6.76 -10.05
N GLU A 505 -1.40 -6.29 -10.41
CA GLU A 505 -0.61 -5.40 -9.57
C GLU A 505 -1.05 -3.95 -9.82
N MET A 506 -1.57 -3.30 -8.79
CA MET A 506 -2.11 -1.94 -8.84
C MET A 506 -1.49 -1.09 -7.71
N PRO A 507 -0.18 -0.79 -7.81
CA PRO A 507 0.49 0.07 -6.85
C PRO A 507 -0.17 1.46 -6.84
N GLY A 508 -0.41 2.00 -5.66
CA GLY A 508 -1.13 3.27 -5.47
C GLY A 508 -2.63 3.12 -5.23
N LEU A 509 -3.24 1.97 -5.56
CA LEU A 509 -4.59 1.63 -5.12
C LEU A 509 -4.55 0.75 -3.87
N TYR A 510 -3.74 -0.31 -3.90
CA TYR A 510 -3.50 -1.19 -2.76
C TYR A 510 -2.19 -0.84 -2.06
N THR A 511 -2.11 -1.11 -0.75
CA THR A 511 -0.95 -0.77 0.09
C THR A 511 -0.33 -1.99 0.76
N GLY A 512 1.00 -2.07 0.76
CA GLY A 512 1.72 -3.10 1.50
C GLY A 512 1.36 -4.52 1.04
N LYS A 513 0.93 -5.36 2.00
CA LYS A 513 0.53 -6.76 1.79
C LYS A 513 -0.98 -6.93 1.53
N ASP A 514 -1.73 -5.84 1.48
CA ASP A 514 -3.18 -5.91 1.29
C ASP A 514 -3.49 -6.36 -0.14
N PHE A 515 -4.46 -7.26 -0.26
CA PHE A 515 -5.04 -7.66 -1.54
C PHE A 515 -6.57 -7.70 -1.45
N ASP A 516 -7.23 -7.67 -2.59
CA ASP A 516 -8.64 -7.99 -2.72
C ASP A 516 -8.81 -9.09 -3.77
N ALA A 517 -9.89 -9.85 -3.65
CA ALA A 517 -10.16 -10.95 -4.57
C ALA A 517 -11.65 -11.07 -4.87
N ALA A 518 -11.95 -11.29 -6.15
CA ALA A 518 -13.28 -11.61 -6.65
C ALA A 518 -13.27 -12.99 -7.31
N GLY A 519 -14.38 -13.71 -7.24
CA GLY A 519 -14.48 -15.08 -7.72
C GLY A 519 -15.80 -15.30 -8.44
N GLU A 520 -15.73 -15.78 -9.68
CA GLU A 520 -16.87 -16.07 -10.52
C GLU A 520 -17.09 -17.58 -10.62
N ALA A 521 -18.26 -18.05 -10.21
CA ALA A 521 -18.73 -19.40 -10.44
C ALA A 521 -19.69 -19.43 -11.62
N ASN A 522 -19.46 -20.35 -12.55
CA ASN A 522 -20.39 -20.68 -13.64
C ASN A 522 -20.90 -22.09 -13.45
N GLY A 523 -22.20 -22.27 -13.64
CA GLY A 523 -22.88 -23.54 -13.45
C GLY A 523 -24.06 -23.71 -14.38
N ALA A 524 -24.68 -24.88 -14.31
CA ALA A 524 -25.69 -25.27 -15.29
C ALA A 524 -26.89 -25.97 -14.64
N ILE A 525 -28.08 -25.63 -15.13
CA ILE A 525 -29.33 -26.33 -14.87
C ILE A 525 -29.62 -27.18 -16.10
N ARG A 526 -29.75 -28.50 -15.90
CA ARG A 526 -30.02 -29.45 -16.99
C ARG A 526 -31.35 -29.13 -17.66
N ARG A 527 -31.44 -29.36 -18.95
CA ARG A 527 -32.71 -29.22 -19.68
C ARG A 527 -33.77 -30.15 -19.05
N GLY A 528 -34.93 -29.59 -18.72
CA GLY A 528 -36.01 -30.33 -18.05
C GLY A 528 -35.90 -30.40 -16.53
N GLN A 529 -34.75 -30.03 -15.94
CA GLN A 529 -34.65 -29.80 -14.51
C GLN A 529 -35.34 -28.49 -14.14
N LYS A 530 -36.04 -28.47 -13.00
CA LYS A 530 -36.65 -27.25 -12.47
C LYS A 530 -35.56 -26.31 -11.94
N ALA A 531 -35.68 -25.04 -12.29
CA ALA A 531 -34.95 -23.99 -11.59
C ALA A 531 -35.59 -23.75 -10.22
N LEU A 532 -34.77 -23.40 -9.23
CA LEU A 532 -35.22 -23.02 -7.91
C LEU A 532 -35.04 -21.51 -7.71
N PRO A 533 -35.79 -20.88 -6.79
CA PRO A 533 -36.94 -21.43 -6.08
C PRO A 533 -38.13 -21.72 -7.03
N ASP A 534 -38.81 -22.84 -6.82
CA ASP A 534 -40.07 -23.20 -7.49
C ASP A 534 -41.24 -22.59 -6.69
N VAL A 535 -41.39 -21.27 -6.82
CA VAL A 535 -42.33 -20.45 -6.03
C VAL A 535 -43.79 -20.84 -6.25
N ASP A 536 -44.14 -21.32 -7.44
CA ASP A 536 -45.50 -21.75 -7.77
C ASP A 536 -45.88 -23.03 -7.03
N CYS A 537 -44.87 -23.85 -6.69
CA CYS A 537 -45.07 -25.04 -5.89
C CYS A 537 -45.07 -24.75 -4.39
N MET A 538 -44.68 -23.57 -3.89
CA MET A 538 -44.65 -23.31 -2.44
C MET A 538 -46.06 -23.10 -1.86
N GLN A 539 -46.31 -23.61 -0.65
CA GLN A 539 -47.59 -23.43 0.05
C GLN A 539 -47.41 -23.33 1.56
N GLU A 540 -48.45 -22.83 2.25
CA GLU A 540 -48.52 -22.88 3.72
C GLU A 540 -48.36 -24.33 4.22
N GLY A 541 -47.50 -24.51 5.23
CA GLY A 541 -47.18 -25.81 5.82
C GLY A 541 -45.96 -26.51 5.22
N ASP A 542 -45.38 -26.00 4.12
CA ASP A 542 -44.08 -26.49 3.65
C ASP A 542 -42.99 -26.23 4.72
N VAL A 543 -42.05 -27.14 4.86
CA VAL A 543 -41.10 -27.20 5.98
C VAL A 543 -39.82 -26.45 5.65
N LEU A 544 -39.31 -25.70 6.64
CA LEU A 544 -37.98 -25.11 6.59
C LEU A 544 -36.99 -26.03 7.30
N LEU A 545 -35.93 -26.42 6.60
CA LEU A 545 -34.77 -27.10 7.18
C LEU A 545 -33.55 -26.17 7.13
N GLY A 546 -32.75 -26.16 8.19
CA GLY A 546 -31.51 -25.39 8.29
C GLY A 546 -30.29 -26.30 8.30
N LEU A 547 -29.23 -25.92 7.57
CA LEU A 547 -27.93 -26.60 7.57
C LEU A 547 -26.91 -25.81 8.38
N GLU A 548 -26.18 -26.49 9.27
CA GLU A 548 -25.21 -25.82 10.16
C GLU A 548 -24.12 -25.06 9.39
N SER A 549 -23.76 -23.88 9.88
CA SER A 549 -22.58 -23.13 9.46
C SER A 549 -21.32 -23.64 10.18
N SER A 550 -20.15 -23.33 9.62
CA SER A 550 -18.85 -23.62 10.26
C SER A 550 -18.42 -22.53 11.26
N GLY A 551 -19.24 -21.48 11.43
CA GLY A 551 -18.92 -20.30 12.23
C GLY A 551 -19.50 -19.04 11.60
N VAL A 552 -18.70 -17.97 11.57
CA VAL A 552 -19.13 -16.65 11.04
C VAL A 552 -19.24 -16.62 9.51
N HIS A 553 -18.61 -17.59 8.82
CA HIS A 553 -18.48 -17.62 7.35
C HIS A 553 -17.69 -16.42 6.81
N SER A 554 -18.21 -15.67 5.83
CA SER A 554 -17.53 -14.49 5.25
C SER A 554 -18.26 -13.16 5.46
N ASN A 555 -19.28 -13.12 6.32
CA ASN A 555 -20.14 -11.95 6.50
C ASN A 555 -20.09 -11.38 7.93
N GLY A 556 -20.30 -10.07 8.07
CA GLY A 556 -20.35 -9.40 9.38
C GLY A 556 -18.99 -9.15 10.04
N TYR A 557 -17.86 -9.37 9.34
CA TYR A 557 -16.51 -9.22 9.89
C TYR A 557 -16.16 -7.78 10.30
N SER A 558 -16.79 -6.78 9.68
CA SER A 558 -16.65 -5.39 10.10
C SER A 558 -17.15 -5.15 11.53
N LEU A 559 -18.26 -5.82 11.93
CA LEU A 559 -18.76 -5.75 13.30
C LEU A 559 -17.90 -6.60 14.23
N VAL A 560 -17.48 -7.80 13.80
CA VAL A 560 -16.54 -8.65 14.55
C VAL A 560 -15.30 -7.86 14.97
N ARG A 561 -14.65 -7.18 14.01
CA ARG A 561 -13.44 -6.38 14.28
C ARG A 561 -13.69 -5.27 15.31
N LYS A 562 -14.80 -4.54 15.21
CA LYS A 562 -15.18 -3.49 16.17
C LYS A 562 -15.41 -4.05 17.57
N ILE A 563 -16.01 -5.25 17.67
CA ILE A 563 -16.22 -5.92 18.96
C ILE A 563 -14.87 -6.32 19.58
N LEU A 564 -13.97 -6.93 18.80
CA LEU A 564 -12.64 -7.30 19.27
C LEU A 564 -11.85 -6.09 19.76
N GLU A 565 -11.86 -5.00 19.00
CA GLU A 565 -11.23 -3.73 19.38
C GLU A 565 -11.78 -3.19 20.70
N ARG A 566 -13.11 -3.16 20.86
CA ARG A 566 -13.77 -2.71 22.10
C ARG A 566 -13.44 -3.60 23.31
N GLN A 567 -13.22 -4.89 23.07
CA GLN A 567 -12.82 -5.86 24.10
C GLN A 567 -11.30 -5.89 24.33
N CYS A 568 -10.52 -5.05 23.63
CA CYS A 568 -9.06 -5.05 23.66
C CYS A 568 -8.44 -6.42 23.38
N LEU A 569 -9.07 -7.21 22.49
CA LEU A 569 -8.66 -8.58 22.19
C LEU A 569 -7.92 -8.64 20.85
N SER A 570 -6.67 -9.07 20.87
CA SER A 570 -5.82 -9.22 19.68
C SER A 570 -6.13 -10.52 18.94
N TYR A 571 -5.84 -10.58 17.64
CA TYR A 571 -6.00 -11.80 16.83
C TYR A 571 -5.08 -12.94 17.27
N ARG A 572 -3.98 -12.63 17.96
CA ARG A 572 -3.02 -13.62 18.47
C ARG A 572 -3.34 -14.10 19.88
N ASP A 573 -4.31 -13.50 20.55
CA ASP A 573 -4.76 -13.95 21.88
C ASP A 573 -5.52 -15.27 21.76
N GLN A 574 -5.57 -16.04 22.85
CA GLN A 574 -6.40 -17.24 22.93
C GLN A 574 -7.87 -16.88 22.75
N ALA A 575 -8.60 -17.63 21.92
CA ALA A 575 -10.01 -17.35 21.69
C ALA A 575 -10.84 -17.64 22.96
N PRO A 576 -11.62 -16.67 23.48
CA PRO A 576 -12.46 -16.87 24.66
C PRO A 576 -13.51 -17.97 24.51
N TRP A 577 -13.88 -18.31 23.28
CA TRP A 577 -14.87 -19.33 22.94
C TRP A 577 -14.26 -20.67 22.49
N ASP A 578 -12.94 -20.75 22.28
CA ASP A 578 -12.24 -21.96 21.88
C ASP A 578 -10.79 -21.92 22.40
N SER A 579 -10.54 -22.60 23.52
CA SER A 579 -9.23 -22.60 24.17
C SER A 579 -8.12 -23.28 23.34
N SER A 580 -8.46 -23.99 22.25
CA SER A 580 -7.48 -24.67 21.39
C SER A 580 -6.90 -23.78 20.29
N LYS A 581 -7.48 -22.60 20.05
CA LYS A 581 -7.12 -21.71 18.94
C LYS A 581 -6.87 -20.28 19.41
N SER A 582 -6.12 -19.52 18.61
CA SER A 582 -6.16 -18.07 18.72
C SER A 582 -7.46 -17.49 18.16
N VAL A 583 -7.78 -16.25 18.52
CA VAL A 583 -8.91 -15.48 17.97
C VAL A 583 -8.89 -15.48 16.46
N GLY A 584 -7.74 -15.13 15.86
CA GLY A 584 -7.56 -15.08 14.41
C GLY A 584 -7.76 -16.45 13.77
N GLN A 585 -7.14 -17.50 14.31
CA GLN A 585 -7.28 -18.87 13.78
C GLN A 585 -8.72 -19.35 13.83
N SER A 586 -9.46 -19.09 14.91
CA SER A 586 -10.87 -19.46 15.00
C SER A 586 -11.72 -18.68 14.00
N LEU A 587 -11.47 -17.38 13.82
CA LEU A 587 -12.19 -16.53 12.88
C LEU A 587 -11.84 -16.78 11.42
N LEU A 588 -10.69 -17.39 11.11
CA LEU A 588 -10.34 -17.84 9.76
C LEU A 588 -10.85 -19.26 9.42
N THR A 589 -11.72 -19.84 10.25
CA THR A 589 -12.44 -21.06 9.88
C THR A 589 -13.17 -20.82 8.54
N PRO A 590 -12.91 -21.64 7.50
CA PRO A 590 -13.45 -21.39 6.16
C PRO A 590 -14.97 -21.58 6.13
N THR A 591 -15.62 -20.86 5.22
CA THR A 591 -17.03 -20.98 4.90
C THR A 591 -17.34 -22.39 4.39
N ARG A 592 -18.46 -22.95 4.84
CA ARG A 592 -18.87 -24.31 4.45
C ARG A 592 -19.43 -24.29 3.03
N ILE A 593 -19.02 -25.24 2.20
CA ILE A 593 -19.52 -25.42 0.84
C ILE A 593 -20.62 -26.50 0.85
N TYR A 594 -21.84 -26.14 0.44
CA TYR A 594 -23.02 -27.01 0.54
C TYR A 594 -23.38 -27.75 -0.76
N VAL A 595 -22.57 -27.59 -1.81
CA VAL A 595 -22.90 -28.00 -3.18
C VAL A 595 -23.22 -29.48 -3.30
N LYS A 596 -22.30 -30.38 -2.89
CA LYS A 596 -22.47 -31.83 -3.08
C LYS A 596 -23.69 -32.40 -2.33
N PRO A 597 -23.95 -32.06 -1.05
CA PRO A 597 -25.18 -32.44 -0.37
C PRO A 597 -26.45 -31.94 -1.06
N LEU A 598 -26.47 -30.66 -1.48
CA LEU A 598 -27.65 -30.07 -2.10
C LEU A 598 -27.93 -30.63 -3.49
N LEU A 599 -26.90 -30.88 -4.30
CA LEU A 599 -27.06 -31.57 -5.60
C LEU A 599 -27.71 -32.94 -5.43
N ALA A 600 -27.31 -33.72 -4.43
CA ALA A 600 -27.93 -35.02 -4.17
C ALA A 600 -29.42 -34.92 -3.80
N ALA A 601 -29.86 -33.81 -3.20
CA ALA A 601 -31.27 -33.55 -2.91
C ALA A 601 -32.03 -33.01 -4.13
N ILE A 602 -31.38 -32.17 -4.96
CA ILE A 602 -31.94 -31.64 -6.22
C ILE A 602 -32.18 -32.77 -7.23
N GLU A 603 -31.22 -33.71 -7.38
CA GLU A 603 -31.36 -34.88 -8.27
C GLU A 603 -32.57 -35.77 -7.94
N LYS A 604 -33.07 -35.68 -6.70
CA LYS A 604 -34.23 -36.41 -6.19
C LYS A 604 -35.53 -35.58 -6.18
N ASP A 605 -35.52 -34.35 -6.71
CA ASP A 605 -36.64 -33.40 -6.71
C ASP A 605 -37.24 -33.16 -5.29
N LEU A 606 -36.37 -33.08 -4.28
CA LEU A 606 -36.80 -32.96 -2.87
C LEU A 606 -37.05 -31.52 -2.41
N LEU A 607 -36.44 -30.54 -3.08
CA LEU A 607 -36.37 -29.15 -2.66
C LEU A 607 -37.31 -28.29 -3.50
N VAL A 608 -37.96 -27.30 -2.88
CA VAL A 608 -38.76 -26.28 -3.59
C VAL A 608 -38.18 -24.88 -3.48
N GLY A 609 -37.25 -24.65 -2.56
CA GLY A 609 -36.52 -23.38 -2.47
C GLY A 609 -35.31 -23.49 -1.55
N MET A 610 -34.36 -22.57 -1.70
CA MET A 610 -33.18 -22.48 -0.86
C MET A 610 -32.76 -21.02 -0.67
N ALA A 611 -32.15 -20.72 0.47
CA ALA A 611 -31.58 -19.43 0.80
C ALA A 611 -30.21 -19.62 1.46
N HIS A 612 -29.18 -19.12 0.81
CA HIS A 612 -27.83 -19.03 1.37
C HIS A 612 -27.80 -17.87 2.37
N ILE A 613 -27.41 -18.16 3.62
CA ILE A 613 -27.51 -17.19 4.71
C ILE A 613 -26.21 -16.41 4.81
N THR A 614 -26.16 -15.26 4.16
CA THR A 614 -25.00 -14.37 4.04
C THR A 614 -25.23 -13.03 4.75
N GLY A 615 -24.77 -11.91 4.18
CA GLY A 615 -25.07 -10.57 4.69
C GLY A 615 -26.58 -10.33 4.76
N GLY A 616 -27.06 -9.73 5.84
CA GLY A 616 -28.49 -9.59 6.10
C GLY A 616 -29.11 -10.81 6.82
N GLY A 617 -28.32 -11.86 7.08
CA GLY A 617 -28.67 -12.97 7.97
C GLY A 617 -29.96 -13.70 7.56
N LEU A 618 -30.71 -14.20 8.54
CA LEU A 618 -31.96 -14.92 8.27
C LEU A 618 -33.05 -14.00 7.70
N GLU A 619 -33.13 -12.77 8.21
CA GLU A 619 -34.22 -11.84 7.90
C GLU A 619 -34.18 -11.33 6.45
N ASP A 620 -33.00 -11.07 5.88
CA ASP A 620 -32.89 -10.52 4.52
C ASP A 620 -32.71 -11.61 3.44
N ASN A 621 -32.22 -12.80 3.79
CA ASN A 621 -31.94 -13.86 2.82
C ASN A 621 -33.12 -14.82 2.60
N ILE A 622 -33.83 -15.24 3.66
CA ILE A 622 -34.99 -16.13 3.52
C ILE A 622 -36.08 -15.54 2.60
N PRO A 623 -36.43 -14.24 2.67
CA PRO A 623 -37.45 -13.66 1.79
C PRO A 623 -37.10 -13.70 0.30
N ARG A 624 -35.81 -13.82 -0.05
CA ARG A 624 -35.37 -13.82 -1.45
C ARG A 624 -35.92 -15.04 -2.20
N MET A 625 -36.07 -16.17 -1.52
CA MET A 625 -36.63 -17.40 -2.10
C MET A 625 -38.17 -17.48 -2.05
N LEU A 626 -38.86 -16.57 -1.36
CA LEU A 626 -40.32 -16.59 -1.23
C LEU A 626 -41.04 -15.99 -2.45
N PRO A 627 -42.32 -16.37 -2.70
CA PRO A 627 -43.16 -15.77 -3.75
C PRO A 627 -43.27 -14.25 -3.64
N LYS A 628 -43.18 -13.56 -4.79
CA LYS A 628 -43.12 -12.08 -4.85
C LYS A 628 -44.48 -11.39 -4.70
N ASP A 629 -45.57 -12.12 -4.86
CA ASP A 629 -46.93 -11.65 -4.58
C ASP A 629 -47.21 -11.51 -3.08
N GLY A 630 -46.30 -11.98 -2.23
CA GLY A 630 -46.31 -11.76 -0.79
C GLY A 630 -47.38 -12.55 -0.05
N HIS A 631 -47.86 -13.68 -0.59
CA HIS A 631 -48.86 -14.50 0.09
C HIS A 631 -48.28 -15.42 1.19
N LEU A 632 -46.98 -15.73 1.14
CA LEU A 632 -46.27 -16.56 2.13
C LEU A 632 -45.22 -15.77 2.92
N ALA A 633 -44.99 -16.22 4.16
CA ALA A 633 -43.91 -15.83 5.04
C ALA A 633 -43.23 -17.07 5.63
N ALA A 634 -41.99 -16.92 6.10
CA ALA A 634 -41.27 -17.97 6.81
C ALA A 634 -41.40 -17.80 8.33
N GLU A 635 -41.99 -18.77 9.02
CA GLU A 635 -41.96 -18.85 10.48
C GLU A 635 -40.77 -19.71 10.91
N VAL A 636 -39.81 -19.15 11.64
CA VAL A 636 -38.57 -19.80 12.08
C VAL A 636 -38.49 -19.81 13.60
N ASP A 637 -38.33 -20.97 14.21
CA ASP A 637 -38.11 -21.13 15.64
C ASP A 637 -36.61 -21.21 15.95
N VAL A 638 -36.08 -20.14 16.53
CA VAL A 638 -34.64 -20.00 16.75
C VAL A 638 -34.08 -20.87 17.87
N SER A 639 -34.95 -21.54 18.62
CA SER A 639 -34.55 -22.48 19.68
C SER A 639 -34.23 -23.90 19.16
N THR A 640 -34.42 -24.13 17.86
CA THR A 640 -34.33 -25.47 17.26
C THR A 640 -32.92 -25.90 16.85
N TRP A 641 -31.93 -25.01 16.93
CA TRP A 641 -30.52 -25.34 16.71
C TRP A 641 -29.61 -24.67 17.74
N GLU A 642 -28.37 -25.13 17.83
CA GLU A 642 -27.37 -24.52 18.69
C GLU A 642 -26.57 -23.45 17.93
N VAL A 643 -26.52 -22.24 18.50
CA VAL A 643 -25.66 -21.17 17.97
C VAL A 643 -24.18 -21.48 18.26
N PRO A 644 -23.27 -21.38 17.28
CA PRO A 644 -21.84 -21.59 17.47
C PRO A 644 -21.26 -20.69 18.59
N ALA A 645 -20.31 -21.24 19.37
CA ALA A 645 -19.73 -20.55 20.52
C ALA A 645 -19.12 -19.17 20.16
N VAL A 646 -18.48 -19.06 18.99
CA VAL A 646 -17.96 -17.78 18.48
C VAL A 646 -19.05 -16.73 18.30
N LEU A 647 -20.21 -17.10 17.74
CA LEU A 647 -21.33 -16.18 17.52
C LEU A 647 -22.05 -15.84 18.83
N LYS A 648 -22.21 -16.80 19.74
CA LYS A 648 -22.71 -16.55 21.11
C LYS A 648 -21.84 -15.50 21.81
N TRP A 649 -20.51 -15.69 21.78
CA TRP A 649 -19.57 -14.75 22.39
C TRP A 649 -19.64 -13.38 21.73
N LEU A 650 -19.66 -13.31 20.40
CA LEU A 650 -19.75 -12.03 19.67
C LEU A 650 -21.04 -11.27 20.01
N LYS A 651 -22.19 -11.95 20.09
CA LYS A 651 -23.45 -11.33 20.52
C LYS A 651 -23.33 -10.72 21.90
N GLN A 652 -22.81 -11.48 22.87
CA GLN A 652 -22.66 -11.03 24.26
C GLN A 652 -21.64 -9.89 24.39
N ALA A 653 -20.42 -10.08 23.85
CA ALA A 653 -19.34 -9.10 23.91
C ALA A 653 -19.65 -7.80 23.16
N GLY A 654 -20.46 -7.87 22.10
CA GLY A 654 -20.94 -6.70 21.36
C GLY A 654 -22.18 -6.05 21.96
N ASN A 655 -22.85 -6.69 22.92
CA ASN A 655 -24.19 -6.33 23.38
C ASN A 655 -25.18 -6.16 22.20
N VAL A 656 -25.15 -7.13 21.27
CA VAL A 656 -25.96 -7.12 20.05
C VAL A 656 -27.35 -7.66 20.37
N SER A 657 -28.40 -6.92 19.97
CA SER A 657 -29.78 -7.35 20.16
C SER A 657 -30.09 -8.59 19.33
N SER A 658 -31.04 -9.44 19.75
CA SER A 658 -31.39 -10.65 19.00
C SER A 658 -31.86 -10.38 17.56
N ARG A 659 -32.52 -9.25 17.31
CA ARG A 659 -32.92 -8.84 15.95
C ARG A 659 -31.71 -8.45 15.10
N GLU A 660 -30.79 -7.64 15.63
CA GLU A 660 -29.56 -7.29 14.90
C GLU A 660 -28.66 -8.52 14.69
N PHE A 661 -28.66 -9.46 15.65
CA PHE A 661 -27.96 -10.73 15.55
C PHE A 661 -28.49 -11.57 14.37
N ALA A 662 -29.82 -11.67 14.24
CA ALA A 662 -30.51 -12.36 13.15
C ALA A 662 -30.26 -11.74 11.77
N ARG A 663 -30.05 -10.42 11.73
CA ARG A 663 -29.84 -9.65 10.50
C ARG A 663 -28.36 -9.52 10.13
N THR A 664 -27.44 -9.63 11.08
CA THR A 664 -26.00 -9.45 10.78
C THR A 664 -25.32 -10.76 10.42
N TRP A 665 -25.64 -11.84 11.13
CA TRP A 665 -24.92 -13.11 11.02
C TRP A 665 -25.86 -14.25 10.68
N ASN A 666 -25.27 -15.37 10.28
CA ASN A 666 -25.97 -16.60 9.95
C ASN A 666 -26.57 -17.33 11.18
N THR A 667 -26.22 -16.89 12.39
CA THR A 667 -26.70 -17.43 13.68
C THR A 667 -26.50 -18.94 13.88
N GLY A 668 -25.63 -19.58 13.09
CA GLY A 668 -25.37 -21.01 13.11
C GLY A 668 -25.91 -21.80 11.92
N LEU A 669 -26.66 -21.16 11.01
CA LEU A 669 -27.22 -21.81 9.82
C LEU A 669 -26.65 -21.16 8.56
N GLY A 670 -25.87 -21.89 7.76
CA GLY A 670 -25.34 -21.33 6.51
C GLY A 670 -26.30 -21.45 5.33
N MET A 671 -27.28 -22.36 5.41
CA MET A 671 -28.26 -22.57 4.35
C MET A 671 -29.63 -22.88 4.98
N VAL A 672 -30.70 -22.33 4.41
CA VAL A 672 -32.08 -22.70 4.74
C VAL A 672 -32.75 -23.21 3.47
N ILE A 673 -33.43 -24.35 3.57
CA ILE A 673 -34.11 -25.00 2.45
C ILE A 673 -35.60 -25.18 2.76
N VAL A 674 -36.43 -25.05 1.73
CA VAL A 674 -37.86 -25.32 1.78
C VAL A 674 -38.12 -26.66 1.11
N VAL A 675 -38.88 -27.52 1.78
CA VAL A 675 -39.30 -28.83 1.29
C VAL A 675 -40.78 -29.05 1.57
N LYS A 676 -41.43 -29.92 0.79
CA LYS A 676 -42.79 -30.37 1.11
C LYS A 676 -42.79 -31.13 2.44
N GLU A 677 -43.83 -30.96 3.26
CA GLU A 677 -43.95 -31.66 4.56
C GLU A 677 -43.73 -33.18 4.42
N GLY A 678 -44.34 -33.81 3.41
CA GLY A 678 -44.20 -35.25 3.16
C GLY A 678 -42.80 -35.70 2.70
N LEU A 679 -41.94 -34.76 2.28
CA LEU A 679 -40.58 -35.04 1.80
C LEU A 679 -39.51 -34.66 2.83
N ALA A 680 -39.88 -33.98 3.92
CA ALA A 680 -38.92 -33.45 4.89
C ALA A 680 -37.98 -34.52 5.48
N ALA A 681 -38.54 -35.68 5.86
CA ALA A 681 -37.75 -36.77 6.43
C ALA A 681 -36.76 -37.38 5.42
N GLU A 682 -37.14 -37.48 4.15
CA GLU A 682 -36.27 -37.99 3.09
C GLU A 682 -35.16 -36.98 2.75
N ALA A 683 -35.51 -35.69 2.66
CA ALA A 683 -34.54 -34.61 2.46
C ALA A 683 -33.47 -34.59 3.56
N THR A 684 -33.89 -34.62 4.83
CA THR A 684 -32.99 -34.74 5.99
C THR A 684 -32.07 -35.96 5.84
N ARG A 685 -32.62 -37.14 5.56
CA ARG A 685 -31.83 -38.37 5.42
C ARG A 685 -30.78 -38.27 4.31
N VAL A 686 -31.13 -37.69 3.16
CA VAL A 686 -30.21 -37.51 2.03
C VAL A 686 -29.08 -36.55 2.40
N LEU A 687 -29.39 -35.42 3.01
CA LEU A 687 -28.41 -34.40 3.41
C LEU A 687 -27.47 -34.92 4.51
N GLU A 688 -28.01 -35.61 5.52
CA GLU A 688 -27.21 -36.23 6.59
C GLU A 688 -26.31 -37.34 6.07
N SER A 689 -26.77 -38.12 5.07
CA SER A 689 -25.92 -39.13 4.42
C SER A 689 -24.71 -38.54 3.69
N LYS A 690 -24.73 -37.23 3.42
CA LYS A 690 -23.63 -36.46 2.83
C LYS A 690 -22.84 -35.65 3.87
N GLY A 691 -23.09 -35.87 5.16
CA GLY A 691 -22.32 -35.28 6.26
C GLY A 691 -22.81 -33.91 6.72
N GLU A 692 -24.00 -33.49 6.29
CA GLU A 692 -24.66 -32.31 6.85
C GLU A 692 -25.34 -32.63 8.19
N LYS A 693 -25.47 -31.61 9.03
CA LYS A 693 -26.40 -31.64 10.17
C LYS A 693 -27.60 -30.78 9.84
N VAL A 694 -28.78 -31.35 9.96
CA VAL A 694 -30.02 -30.76 9.46
C VAL A 694 -30.97 -30.53 10.62
N HIS A 695 -31.45 -29.30 10.74
CA HIS A 695 -32.41 -28.92 11.77
C HIS A 695 -33.75 -28.62 11.11
N ARG A 696 -34.86 -29.12 11.65
CA ARG A 696 -36.18 -28.66 11.25
C ARG A 696 -36.48 -27.37 12.00
N ILE A 697 -36.33 -26.24 11.32
CA ILE A 697 -36.33 -24.91 11.94
C ILE A 697 -37.67 -24.19 11.90
N GLY A 698 -38.61 -24.66 11.08
CA GLY A 698 -39.87 -23.95 10.91
C GLY A 698 -40.68 -24.40 9.71
N ARG A 699 -41.48 -23.48 9.18
CA ARG A 699 -42.39 -23.70 8.05
C ARG A 699 -42.79 -22.41 7.35
N LEU A 700 -43.33 -22.55 6.15
CA LEU A 700 -44.05 -21.47 5.47
C LEU A 700 -45.44 -21.29 6.07
N VAL A 701 -45.86 -20.04 6.25
CA VAL A 701 -47.14 -19.61 6.81
C VAL A 701 -47.75 -18.50 5.96
N ALA A 702 -49.04 -18.21 6.14
CA ALA A 702 -49.66 -17.05 5.50
C ALA A 702 -48.99 -15.73 5.94
N HIS A 703 -48.66 -14.86 4.98
CA HIS A 703 -48.01 -13.58 5.25
C HIS A 703 -48.93 -12.62 6.03
N LYS A 704 -48.47 -12.11 7.19
CA LYS A 704 -49.22 -11.21 8.08
C LYS A 704 -48.47 -9.90 8.40
N GLY A 705 -47.65 -9.44 7.46
CA GLY A 705 -46.94 -8.15 7.54
C GLY A 705 -45.42 -8.26 7.63
N GLU A 706 -44.89 -9.40 8.08
CA GLU A 706 -43.46 -9.71 8.11
C GLU A 706 -43.18 -10.93 7.21
N ALA A 707 -42.13 -10.85 6.39
CA ALA A 707 -41.72 -11.94 5.51
C ALA A 707 -41.00 -13.07 6.25
N VAL A 708 -40.35 -12.76 7.39
CA VAL A 708 -39.74 -13.72 8.31
C VAL A 708 -40.24 -13.45 9.72
N VAL A 709 -40.89 -14.43 10.33
CA VAL A 709 -41.37 -14.40 11.71
C VAL A 709 -40.46 -15.26 12.56
N LEU A 710 -39.55 -14.63 13.30
CA LEU A 710 -38.66 -15.32 14.24
C LEU A 710 -39.40 -15.55 15.57
N LYS A 711 -39.50 -16.81 16.00
CA LYS A 711 -40.08 -17.26 17.28
C LYS A 711 -38.97 -17.52 18.30
N ASN A 712 -39.32 -17.39 19.58
CA ASN A 712 -38.46 -17.71 20.72
C ASN A 712 -37.12 -16.96 20.75
N LEU A 713 -37.11 -15.68 20.33
CA LEU A 713 -35.90 -14.85 20.28
C LEU A 713 -35.22 -14.69 21.66
N GLU A 714 -35.96 -14.83 22.76
CA GLU A 714 -35.42 -14.85 24.11
C GLU A 714 -34.42 -15.98 24.36
N TYR A 715 -34.41 -17.03 23.52
CA TYR A 715 -33.41 -18.09 23.56
C TYR A 715 -31.99 -17.55 23.28
N TRP A 716 -31.85 -16.50 22.48
CA TRP A 716 -30.56 -15.86 22.19
C TRP A 716 -30.17 -14.76 23.19
N GLU A 717 -31.03 -14.45 24.16
CA GLU A 717 -30.70 -13.56 25.27
C GLU A 717 -30.11 -14.32 26.48
N GLN A 718 -30.13 -15.65 26.44
CA GLN A 718 -29.45 -16.55 27.39
C GLN A 718 -27.98 -16.75 27.00
#